data_AF-A0A819EWZ0-F1
#
_entry.id   AF-A0A819EWZ0-F1
#
_cell.length_a   1.000
_cell.length_b   1.000
_cell.length_c   1.000
_cell.angle_alpha   90.00
_cell.angle_beta   90.00
_cell.angle_gamma   90.00
#
_symmetry.space_group_name_H-M   'P 1'
#
loop_
_entity.id
_entity.type
_entity.pdbx_description
1 polymer ?
#
loop_
_entity_poly.entity_id
_entity_poly.type
_entity_poly.pdbx_seq_one_letter_code
_entity_poly.pdbx_strand_id
1 'polypeptide(L)'
;IRQAQQCLQLVVTDFLSTIPICYLGILIKVVAKFGFQEQDLNIALSAIGLLWNMTDYLFRMKEQEHQLKKVNDYLDPNEIYDSLTSIEELWMILYRKLSELTMDQRPAIRKSASSTLFTMITSHGQLLSTGAWSILIWQVLFPLFEQVEQFFYTASKEREQLQQQQLSKSLGAQDILMHHSRDTPEKQWAETYVMILAGVTRTVQVKKDFLAKLDDFPKVWNVLLTNIEKSALAKNPEIALAALKSFNDLVNVPINLAISPSSKKPLIPRDQQLWQQAWQVWLNIGNGCSRCPPERVIIIDRYDSNIPSQNFLTFFIDIFPNLINHIWSSDFIHNAKHFEQFSIIIERVLAVPIHSDMALFLIPTDVNLTLLQESAYKAMEFVCKNLKLELTKSSNASALLPICFKRLLVLVLYAINPPVFDCTEQIKKMPTNKQQSNGKNDSNVNFVPFSEKILRMTIGFYEDVVDNPAVIENGTLQIIIQILQVPLSMKYNCPSSTTWKLAIECFFRALKVGLIVARKHRNAFESMWTELAKTFDDFLFSKSLPPTDISIEELQRDEAIDCQAIELIRDDILPYANVLPETFITKILNILNRGSIYSCTTDNFIDIDSARRLREEFSKICFETLLKYSFINDSSSSNDNVVITRLALSSMLSRCKEILQKYAHDERLHGKCPLPRPRTAEMISVLKALSTLIGALKRAPKDSVEINIWNQLIALYPCLVECTTSPSPQICNAIKDTLHQYFSLLTPPPSVR
;
A
#
# COMPACT_ATOMS: atom_id res chain seq x y z
N ILE A 1 40.73 -0.47 49.50
CA ILE A 1 39.59 -0.08 48.63
C ILE A 1 38.26 -0.57 49.20
N ARG A 2 38.03 -1.88 49.42
CA ARG A 2 36.77 -2.40 49.99
C ARG A 2 36.37 -1.77 51.33
N GLN A 3 37.29 -1.65 52.28
CA GLN A 3 37.03 -0.96 53.56
C GLN A 3 36.65 0.53 53.35
N ALA A 4 37.36 1.23 52.46
CA ALA A 4 37.04 2.62 52.15
C ALA A 4 35.65 2.78 51.50
N GLN A 5 35.24 1.82 50.65
CA GLN A 5 33.89 1.78 50.08
C GLN A 5 32.82 1.55 51.16
N GLN A 6 33.06 0.66 52.12
CA GLN A 6 32.14 0.44 53.24
C GLN A 6 31.99 1.70 54.10
N CYS A 7 33.09 2.41 54.39
CA CYS A 7 33.03 3.70 55.08
C CYS A 7 32.24 4.73 54.28
N LEU A 8 32.48 4.83 52.97
CA LEU A 8 31.76 5.75 52.10
C LEU A 8 30.26 5.44 52.02
N GLN A 9 29.91 4.15 51.94
CA GLN A 9 28.52 3.70 51.95
C GLN A 9 27.83 4.13 53.24
N LEU A 10 28.44 3.89 54.41
CA LEU A 10 27.92 4.34 55.71
C LEU A 10 27.70 5.86 55.75
N VAL A 11 28.66 6.63 55.24
CA VAL A 11 28.56 8.10 55.18
C VAL A 11 27.37 8.54 54.33
N VAL A 12 27.17 7.94 53.15
CA VAL A 12 26.10 8.33 52.22
C VAL A 12 24.71 7.81 52.66
N THR A 13 24.63 6.64 53.28
CA THR A 13 23.33 6.08 53.69
C THR A 13 22.84 6.61 55.02
N ASP A 14 23.74 6.78 55.99
CA ASP A 14 23.35 6.99 57.40
C ASP A 14 23.66 8.41 57.88
N PHE A 15 24.67 9.07 57.30
CA PHE A 15 25.18 10.36 57.80
C PHE A 15 25.06 11.52 56.80
N LEU A 16 24.45 11.31 55.63
CA LEU A 16 24.38 12.32 54.58
C LEU A 16 23.69 13.61 55.04
N SER A 17 22.69 13.51 55.94
CA SER A 17 21.99 14.65 56.53
C SER A 17 22.85 15.53 57.45
N THR A 18 23.97 15.01 57.94
CA THR A 18 24.90 15.74 58.83
C THR A 18 25.98 16.51 58.07
N ILE A 19 26.11 16.29 56.76
CA ILE A 19 27.18 16.87 55.94
C ILE A 19 26.75 18.26 55.45
N PRO A 20 27.57 19.31 55.68
CA PRO A 20 27.29 20.64 55.15
C PRO A 20 27.23 20.66 53.62
N ILE A 21 26.33 21.49 53.06
CA ILE A 21 26.06 21.54 51.61
C ILE A 21 27.32 21.82 50.76
N CYS A 22 28.25 22.63 51.27
CA CYS A 22 29.51 22.96 50.61
C CYS A 22 30.42 21.74 50.38
N TYR A 23 30.29 20.68 51.19
CA TYR A 23 31.07 19.45 51.05
C TYR A 23 30.38 18.39 50.19
N LEU A 24 29.08 18.52 49.91
CA LEU A 24 28.33 17.56 49.10
C LEU A 24 28.90 17.45 47.67
N GLY A 25 29.37 18.56 47.10
CA GLY A 25 30.01 18.54 45.77
C GLY A 25 31.30 17.70 45.74
N ILE A 26 32.07 17.70 46.84
CA ILE A 26 33.26 16.86 46.99
C ILE A 26 32.84 15.40 47.18
N LEU A 27 31.85 15.14 48.02
CA LEU A 27 31.34 13.79 48.27
C LEU A 27 30.84 13.13 46.98
N ILE A 28 30.07 13.85 46.14
CA ILE A 28 29.61 13.36 44.82
C ILE A 28 30.81 12.94 43.96
N LYS A 29 31.88 13.75 43.92
CA LYS A 29 33.09 13.44 43.16
C LYS A 29 33.81 12.19 43.71
N VAL A 30 33.85 12.02 45.03
CA VAL A 30 34.44 10.83 45.67
C VAL A 30 33.64 9.58 45.33
N VAL A 31 32.31 9.62 45.48
CA VAL A 31 31.44 8.50 45.10
C VAL A 31 31.61 8.16 43.61
N ALA A 32 31.64 9.16 42.74
CA ALA A 32 31.88 8.95 41.31
C ALA A 32 33.23 8.26 41.04
N LYS A 33 34.30 8.60 41.77
CA LYS A 33 35.61 7.93 41.64
C LYS A 33 35.56 6.45 42.00
N PHE A 34 34.73 6.04 42.98
CA PHE A 34 34.48 4.61 43.22
C PHE A 34 33.68 3.96 42.08
N GLY A 35 32.83 4.71 41.38
CA GLY A 35 32.18 4.28 40.15
C GLY A 35 33.16 3.93 39.02
N PHE A 36 34.25 4.70 38.88
CA PHE A 36 35.31 4.46 37.89
C PHE A 36 36.33 3.38 38.30
N GLN A 37 36.13 2.72 39.43
CA GLN A 37 37.07 1.71 39.90
C GLN A 37 36.98 0.45 39.01
N GLU A 38 38.10 -0.03 38.47
CA GLU A 38 38.16 -1.15 37.50
C GLU A 38 38.40 -2.56 38.09
N GLN A 39 38.91 -2.67 39.31
CA GLN A 39 39.27 -3.94 39.99
C GLN A 39 38.07 -4.74 40.50
N ASP A 40 37.00 -4.08 40.96
CA ASP A 40 35.82 -4.75 41.52
C ASP A 40 34.53 -4.10 40.98
N LEU A 41 33.88 -4.81 40.05
CA LEU A 41 32.64 -4.35 39.40
C LEU A 41 31.54 -4.02 40.42
N ASN A 42 31.46 -4.76 41.53
CA ASN A 42 30.42 -4.56 42.54
C ASN A 42 30.63 -3.25 43.30
N ILE A 43 31.87 -2.81 43.49
CA ILE A 43 32.18 -1.51 44.11
C ILE A 43 31.68 -0.39 43.20
N ALA A 44 31.96 -0.48 41.89
CA ALA A 44 31.51 0.50 40.91
C ALA A 44 29.97 0.56 40.82
N LEU A 45 29.30 -0.60 40.77
CA LEU A 45 27.83 -0.67 40.77
C LEU A 45 27.22 -0.12 42.07
N SER A 46 27.82 -0.43 43.23
CA SER A 46 27.36 0.09 44.52
C SER A 46 27.51 1.61 44.57
N ALA A 47 28.60 2.16 44.04
CA ALA A 47 28.81 3.61 43.97
C ALA A 47 27.76 4.32 43.10
N ILE A 48 27.31 3.72 42.00
CA ILE A 48 26.18 4.25 41.21
C ILE A 48 24.89 4.30 42.05
N GLY A 49 24.63 3.26 42.86
CA GLY A 49 23.52 3.26 43.82
C GLY A 49 23.66 4.35 44.90
N LEU A 50 24.88 4.65 45.35
CA LEU A 50 25.12 5.76 46.27
C LEU A 50 24.84 7.12 45.61
N LEU A 51 25.18 7.31 44.33
CA LEU A 51 24.82 8.53 43.59
C LEU A 51 23.30 8.72 43.50
N TRP A 52 22.53 7.63 43.36
CA TRP A 52 21.07 7.69 43.45
C TRP A 52 20.59 8.23 44.81
N ASN A 53 21.09 7.65 45.91
CA ASN A 53 20.72 8.10 47.26
C ASN A 53 21.04 9.58 47.50
N MET A 54 22.16 10.05 46.96
CA MET A 54 22.54 11.47 47.03
C MET A 54 21.55 12.36 46.27
N THR A 55 21.06 11.92 45.11
CA THR A 55 20.04 12.68 44.35
C THR A 55 18.71 12.76 45.11
N ASP A 56 18.25 11.66 45.71
CA ASP A 56 17.04 11.64 46.55
C ASP A 56 17.16 12.59 47.74
N TYR A 57 18.34 12.66 48.35
CA TYR A 57 18.61 13.60 49.44
C TYR A 57 18.57 15.05 48.95
N LEU A 58 19.24 15.38 47.84
CA LEU A 58 19.20 16.72 47.23
C LEU A 58 17.77 17.13 46.84
N PHE A 59 16.95 16.18 46.38
CA PHE A 59 15.53 16.40 46.10
C PHE A 59 14.75 16.82 47.35
N ARG A 60 14.89 16.09 48.46
CA ARG A 60 14.23 16.44 49.74
C ARG A 60 14.68 17.80 50.25
N MET A 61 15.97 18.13 50.12
CA MET A 61 16.49 19.44 50.49
C MET A 61 15.85 20.56 49.67
N LYS A 62 15.71 20.36 48.35
CA LYS A 62 15.12 21.38 47.47
C LYS A 62 13.64 21.60 47.70
N GLU A 63 12.90 20.54 48.00
CA GLU A 63 11.49 20.63 48.38
C GLU A 63 11.30 21.43 49.68
N GLN A 64 12.24 21.29 50.62
CA GLN A 64 12.27 22.02 51.89
C GLN A 64 12.82 23.45 51.76
N GLU A 65 13.54 23.79 50.68
CA GLU A 65 14.09 25.14 50.44
C GLU A 65 12.98 26.22 50.41
N HIS A 66 11.79 25.87 49.91
CA HIS A 66 10.62 26.75 49.94
C HIS A 66 10.07 27.00 51.36
N GLN A 67 10.29 26.09 52.31
CA GLN A 67 9.90 26.26 53.71
C GLN A 67 10.93 27.08 54.49
N LEU A 68 12.22 26.97 54.15
CA LEU A 68 13.33 27.68 54.81
C LEU A 68 13.43 29.16 54.40
N LYS A 69 13.05 29.53 53.17
CA LYS A 69 13.02 30.95 52.73
C LYS A 69 12.04 31.83 53.52
N LYS A 70 11.09 31.26 54.29
CA LYS A 70 10.21 32.02 55.19
C LYS A 70 10.85 32.35 56.56
N VAL A 71 12.00 31.77 56.89
CA VAL A 71 12.66 31.95 58.20
C VAL A 71 13.90 32.85 58.11
N ASN A 72 14.41 33.12 56.90
CA ASN A 72 15.69 33.81 56.67
C ASN A 72 15.64 35.35 56.69
N ASP A 73 14.53 35.99 57.05
CA ASP A 73 14.48 37.46 57.23
C ASP A 73 15.26 37.98 58.47
N TYR A 74 15.97 37.10 59.20
CA TYR A 74 16.63 37.42 60.48
C TYR A 74 18.13 37.09 60.58
N LEU A 75 18.86 36.84 59.48
CA LEU A 75 20.30 36.52 59.55
C LEU A 75 21.20 37.53 58.81
N ASP A 76 22.32 37.85 59.46
CA ASP A 76 23.27 38.92 59.17
C ASP A 76 24.00 38.74 57.81
N PRO A 77 24.00 39.74 56.90
CA PRO A 77 24.63 39.65 55.57
C PRO A 77 26.17 39.47 55.55
N ASN A 78 26.86 39.54 56.70
CA ASN A 78 28.32 39.60 56.76
C ASN A 78 29.03 38.26 57.01
N GLU A 79 28.33 37.14 57.17
CA GLU A 79 28.97 35.83 57.09
C GLU A 79 29.18 35.46 55.62
N ILE A 80 30.42 35.69 55.17
CA ILE A 80 30.93 35.39 53.84
C ILE A 80 30.69 33.92 53.52
N TYR A 81 29.58 33.64 52.82
CA TYR A 81 29.39 32.38 52.10
C TYR A 81 30.30 32.39 50.88
N ASP A 82 31.53 31.91 51.05
CA ASP A 82 32.40 31.56 49.92
C ASP A 82 31.71 30.45 49.10
N SER A 83 31.12 30.86 47.97
CA SER A 83 30.44 30.03 46.96
C SER A 83 29.35 29.10 47.51
N LEU A 84 28.16 29.62 47.81
CA LEU A 84 26.95 28.80 47.96
C LEU A 84 26.72 28.03 46.65
N THR A 85 27.18 26.77 46.60
CA THR A 85 26.85 25.86 45.51
C THR A 85 25.35 25.60 45.58
N SER A 86 24.60 26.09 44.59
CA SER A 86 23.16 25.86 44.55
C SER A 86 22.85 24.36 44.49
N ILE A 87 21.68 23.92 44.98
CA ILE A 87 21.27 22.50 44.88
C ILE A 87 21.23 22.07 43.40
N GLU A 88 20.90 22.99 42.49
CA GLU A 88 20.93 22.75 41.04
C GLU A 88 22.35 22.50 40.52
N GLU A 89 23.36 23.23 40.99
CA GLU A 89 24.77 22.97 40.66
C GLU A 89 25.22 21.59 41.15
N LEU A 90 24.82 21.18 42.35
CA LEU A 90 25.12 19.84 42.87
C LEU A 90 24.50 18.75 42.00
N TRP A 91 23.25 18.92 41.55
CA TRP A 91 22.63 18.02 40.57
C TRP A 91 23.37 18.01 39.24
N MET A 92 23.81 19.16 38.72
CA MET A 92 24.58 19.19 37.47
C MET A 92 25.93 18.49 37.61
N ILE A 93 26.62 18.61 38.74
CA ILE A 93 27.83 17.83 39.03
C ILE A 93 27.50 16.34 39.01
N LEU A 94 26.43 15.93 39.68
CA LEU A 94 26.00 14.53 39.76
C LEU A 94 25.63 13.96 38.39
N TYR A 95 24.82 14.66 37.61
CA TYR A 95 24.44 14.25 36.26
C TYR A 95 25.64 14.15 35.32
N ARG A 96 26.60 15.08 35.40
CA ARG A 96 27.86 14.98 34.66
C ARG A 96 28.66 13.74 35.07
N LYS A 97 28.74 13.43 36.37
CA LYS A 97 29.46 12.23 36.83
C LYS A 97 28.80 10.93 36.42
N LEU A 98 27.46 10.84 36.46
CA LEU A 98 26.75 9.70 35.89
C LEU A 98 26.94 9.61 34.38
N SER A 99 26.87 10.74 33.67
CA SER A 99 27.15 10.81 32.24
C SER A 99 28.53 10.26 31.92
N GLU A 100 29.59 10.69 32.61
CA GLU A 100 30.95 10.14 32.44
C GLU A 100 31.00 8.61 32.65
N LEU A 101 30.27 8.07 33.63
CA LEU A 101 30.18 6.61 33.88
C LEU A 101 29.46 5.83 32.77
N THR A 102 28.59 6.49 31.99
CA THR A 102 27.95 5.85 30.82
C THR A 102 28.92 5.55 29.68
N MET A 103 30.14 6.09 29.73
CA MET A 103 31.21 5.84 28.76
C MET A 103 32.25 4.82 29.26
N ASP A 104 31.98 4.14 30.39
CA ASP A 104 32.87 3.12 30.94
C ASP A 104 33.04 1.93 29.96
N GLN A 105 34.23 1.33 29.91
CA GLN A 105 34.50 0.19 29.03
C GLN A 105 33.62 -1.03 29.34
N ARG A 106 33.14 -1.15 30.58
CA ARG A 106 32.33 -2.28 31.06
C ARG A 106 30.84 -2.04 30.79
N PRO A 107 30.17 -2.89 30.00
CA PRO A 107 28.76 -2.71 29.64
C PRO A 107 27.81 -2.63 30.84
N ALA A 108 28.09 -3.39 31.90
CA ALA A 108 27.29 -3.40 33.13
C ALA A 108 27.28 -2.02 33.83
N ILE A 109 28.42 -1.31 33.82
CA ILE A 109 28.53 0.03 34.39
C ILE A 109 27.77 1.03 33.52
N ARG A 110 27.95 0.97 32.20
CA ARG A 110 27.21 1.85 31.27
C ARG A 110 25.70 1.71 31.42
N LYS A 111 25.21 0.48 31.47
CA LYS A 111 23.79 0.15 31.66
C LYS A 111 23.25 0.69 32.98
N SER A 112 23.95 0.42 34.08
CA SER A 112 23.56 0.90 35.41
C SER A 112 23.56 2.43 35.48
N ALA A 113 24.64 3.08 35.03
CA ALA A 113 24.78 4.53 35.05
C ALA A 113 23.72 5.24 34.19
N SER A 114 23.45 4.74 32.99
CA SER A 114 22.46 5.34 32.08
C SER A 114 21.03 5.19 32.62
N SER A 115 20.67 3.99 33.10
CA SER A 115 19.38 3.74 33.73
C SER A 115 19.19 4.66 34.94
N THR A 116 20.21 4.79 35.76
CA THR A 116 20.23 5.60 36.98
C THR A 116 20.10 7.10 36.63
N LEU A 117 20.83 7.58 35.62
CA LEU A 117 20.74 8.97 35.12
C LEU A 117 19.34 9.34 34.62
N PHE A 118 18.77 8.59 33.69
CA PHE A 118 17.46 8.93 33.11
C PHE A 118 16.32 8.76 34.12
N THR A 119 16.42 7.79 35.02
CA THR A 119 15.43 7.60 36.09
C THR A 119 15.46 8.80 37.05
N MET A 120 16.64 9.32 37.40
CA MET A 120 16.76 10.53 38.22
C MET A 120 16.19 11.76 37.54
N ILE A 121 16.53 11.98 36.26
CA ILE A 121 16.02 13.14 35.50
C ILE A 121 14.49 13.07 35.40
N THR A 122 13.93 11.89 35.15
CA THR A 122 12.48 11.69 35.07
C THR A 122 11.80 11.97 36.41
N SER A 123 12.38 11.48 37.51
CA SER A 123 11.79 11.55 38.86
C SER A 123 11.90 12.95 39.48
N HIS A 124 13.04 13.63 39.32
CA HIS A 124 13.32 14.87 40.04
C HIS A 124 13.35 16.12 39.14
N GLY A 125 13.35 15.95 37.81
CA GLY A 125 13.51 17.06 36.86
C GLY A 125 12.41 18.13 36.92
N GLN A 126 11.27 17.86 37.57
CA GLN A 126 10.21 18.85 37.76
C GLN A 126 10.62 20.06 38.62
N LEU A 127 11.61 19.88 39.49
CA LEU A 127 12.09 20.96 40.36
C LEU A 127 13.17 21.82 39.70
N LEU A 128 13.70 21.44 38.54
CA LEU A 128 14.75 22.19 37.86
C LEU A 128 14.20 23.50 37.27
N SER A 129 14.93 24.59 37.47
CA SER A 129 14.69 25.86 36.80
C SER A 129 14.84 25.73 35.27
N THR A 130 14.30 26.70 34.53
CA THR A 130 14.47 26.76 33.06
C THR A 130 15.95 26.83 32.67
N GLY A 131 16.76 27.62 33.40
CA GLY A 131 18.22 27.69 33.22
C GLY A 131 18.92 26.35 33.47
N ALA A 132 18.56 25.66 34.56
CA ALA A 132 19.10 24.33 34.86
C ALA A 132 18.72 23.28 33.81
N TRP A 133 17.50 23.31 33.27
CA TRP A 133 17.09 22.45 32.16
C TRP A 133 17.89 22.73 30.88
N SER A 134 18.13 24.00 30.56
CA SER A 134 18.98 24.37 29.42
C SER A 134 20.40 23.81 29.59
N ILE A 135 20.99 23.95 30.78
CA ILE A 135 22.31 23.36 31.09
C ILE A 135 22.29 21.83 30.98
N LEU A 136 21.27 21.16 31.53
CA LEU A 136 21.14 19.71 31.47
C LEU A 136 21.07 19.20 30.02
N ILE A 137 20.28 19.84 29.16
CA ILE A 137 20.14 19.44 27.76
C ILE A 137 21.45 19.67 27.00
N TRP A 138 21.99 20.89 27.04
CA TRP A 138 23.10 21.29 26.19
C TRP A 138 24.47 20.85 26.69
N GLN A 139 24.66 20.69 28.02
CA GLN A 139 25.96 20.37 28.61
C GLN A 139 26.05 18.96 29.17
N VAL A 140 24.95 18.20 29.20
CA VAL A 140 24.96 16.81 29.67
C VAL A 140 24.36 15.88 28.62
N LEU A 141 23.08 16.03 28.27
CA LEU A 141 22.37 15.04 27.45
C LEU A 141 22.83 14.96 26.00
N PHE A 142 22.95 16.10 25.29
CA PHE A 142 23.43 16.09 23.91
C PHE A 142 24.92 15.73 23.79
N PRO A 143 25.83 16.25 24.63
CA PRO A 143 27.21 15.79 24.64
C PRO A 143 27.35 14.30 24.94
N LEU A 144 26.54 13.77 25.86
CA LEU A 144 26.48 12.34 26.15
C LEU A 144 26.12 11.52 24.90
N PHE A 145 25.06 11.92 24.21
CA PHE A 145 24.64 11.26 22.97
C PHE A 145 25.76 11.26 21.92
N GLU A 146 26.39 12.41 21.67
CA GLU A 146 27.47 12.55 20.69
C GLU A 146 28.69 11.68 21.05
N GLN A 147 29.06 11.61 22.33
CA GLN A 147 30.20 10.81 22.78
C GLN A 147 29.93 9.31 22.64
N VAL A 148 28.76 8.83 23.04
CA VAL A 148 28.38 7.42 22.87
C VAL A 148 28.29 7.04 21.39
N GLU A 149 27.79 7.95 20.55
CA GLU A 149 27.81 7.78 19.10
C GLU A 149 29.24 7.60 18.55
N GLN A 150 30.19 8.43 19.00
CA GLN A 150 31.60 8.30 18.61
C GLN A 150 32.22 6.97 19.04
N PHE A 151 31.92 6.49 20.26
CA PHE A 151 32.38 5.17 20.72
C PHE A 151 31.81 4.04 19.85
N PHE A 152 30.52 4.10 19.51
CA PHE A 152 29.90 3.12 18.63
C PHE A 152 30.57 3.06 17.25
N TYR A 153 30.76 4.20 16.59
CA TYR A 153 31.40 4.23 15.28
C TYR A 153 32.87 3.82 15.33
N THR A 154 33.57 4.08 16.44
CA THR A 154 34.95 3.61 16.65
C THR A 154 34.99 2.08 16.73
N ALA A 155 34.13 1.48 17.56
CA ALA A 155 34.00 0.03 17.67
C ALA A 155 33.56 -0.65 16.36
N SER A 156 32.69 -0.01 15.58
CA SER A 156 32.26 -0.48 14.25
C SER A 156 33.45 -0.52 13.27
N LYS A 157 34.25 0.55 13.20
CA LYS A 157 35.44 0.61 12.33
C LYS A 157 36.49 -0.42 12.70
N GLU A 158 36.73 -0.62 13.99
CA GLU A 158 37.67 -1.64 14.48
C GLU A 158 37.23 -3.05 14.06
N ARG A 159 35.92 -3.35 14.14
CA ARG A 159 35.38 -4.63 13.67
C ARG A 159 35.58 -4.82 12.17
N GLU A 160 35.26 -3.81 11.36
CA GLU A 160 35.45 -3.86 9.90
C GLU A 160 36.91 -4.13 9.53
N GLN A 161 37.86 -3.46 10.21
CA GLN A 161 39.29 -3.68 10.00
C GLN A 161 39.73 -5.10 10.38
N LEU A 162 39.26 -5.63 11.52
CA LEU A 162 39.55 -7.00 11.94
C LEU A 162 39.00 -8.03 10.95
N GLN A 163 37.80 -7.80 10.41
CA GLN A 163 37.17 -8.68 9.43
C GLN A 163 37.93 -8.69 8.09
N GLN A 164 38.39 -7.52 7.62
CA GLN A 164 39.22 -7.42 6.42
C GLN A 164 40.59 -8.09 6.58
N GLN A 165 41.22 -7.94 7.75
CA GLN A 165 42.50 -8.61 8.05
C GLN A 165 42.36 -10.14 8.11
N GLN A 166 41.26 -10.65 8.66
CA GLN A 166 40.98 -12.09 8.67
C GLN A 166 40.75 -12.65 7.26
N LEU A 167 40.01 -11.95 6.40
CA LEU A 167 39.81 -12.36 5.00
C LEU A 167 41.14 -12.46 4.23
N SER A 168 42.08 -11.55 4.49
CA SER A 168 43.40 -11.53 3.84
C SER A 168 44.32 -12.68 4.28
N LYS A 169 44.11 -13.26 5.46
CA LYS A 169 44.92 -14.35 6.03
C LYS A 169 44.34 -15.76 5.79
N SER A 170 43.09 -15.86 5.35
CA SER A 170 42.34 -17.13 5.25
C SER A 170 42.55 -17.92 3.94
N LEU A 171 43.50 -17.57 3.09
CA LEU A 171 43.81 -18.33 1.86
C LEU A 171 44.45 -19.71 2.10
N GLY A 172 44.55 -20.21 3.34
CA GLY A 172 45.19 -21.51 3.60
C GLY A 172 45.02 -22.15 4.98
N ALA A 173 44.06 -21.75 5.82
CA ALA A 173 43.83 -22.41 7.11
C ALA A 173 42.35 -22.66 7.36
N GLN A 174 42.05 -23.89 7.77
CA GLN A 174 40.72 -24.46 8.00
C GLN A 174 39.93 -23.64 9.03
N ASP A 175 38.68 -23.34 8.68
CA ASP A 175 37.69 -22.58 9.46
C ASP A 175 37.59 -23.06 10.92
N ILE A 176 38.27 -22.35 11.83
CA ILE A 176 37.85 -22.28 13.22
C ILE A 176 36.82 -21.16 13.28
N LEU A 177 35.57 -21.51 12.98
CA LEU A 177 34.37 -20.70 13.20
C LEU A 177 34.26 -20.37 14.69
N MET A 178 34.98 -19.35 15.14
CA MET A 178 34.86 -18.85 16.50
C MET A 178 33.46 -18.27 16.69
N HIS A 179 32.70 -18.91 17.57
CA HIS A 179 31.41 -18.50 18.13
C HIS A 179 31.50 -17.17 18.93
N HIS A 180 31.95 -16.07 18.31
CA HIS A 180 31.88 -14.71 18.88
C HIS A 180 30.73 -13.88 18.28
N SER A 181 29.67 -14.54 17.83
CA SER A 181 28.52 -13.89 17.19
C SER A 181 27.73 -12.98 18.15
N ARG A 182 27.83 -13.14 19.48
CA ARG A 182 26.96 -12.42 20.44
C ARG A 182 27.59 -11.22 21.15
N ASP A 183 28.88 -11.23 21.47
CA ASP A 183 29.49 -10.24 22.38
C ASP A 183 30.60 -9.41 21.72
N THR A 184 30.33 -8.80 20.57
CA THR A 184 31.29 -7.84 19.99
C THR A 184 31.19 -6.49 20.71
N PRO A 185 32.32 -5.74 20.86
CA PRO A 185 32.28 -4.39 21.40
C PRO A 185 31.30 -3.48 20.66
N GLU A 186 31.19 -3.62 19.34
CA GLU A 186 30.21 -2.90 18.51
C GLU A 186 28.77 -3.14 19.00
N LYS A 187 28.37 -4.39 19.25
CA LYS A 187 27.01 -4.70 19.73
C LYS A 187 26.75 -4.10 21.11
N GLN A 188 27.71 -4.19 22.02
CA GLN A 188 27.59 -3.63 23.36
C GLN A 188 27.50 -2.09 23.36
N TRP A 189 28.18 -1.44 22.42
CA TRP A 189 28.04 0.01 22.21
C TRP A 189 26.73 0.36 21.50
N ALA A 190 26.23 -0.47 20.58
CA ALA A 190 24.92 -0.30 19.98
C ALA A 190 23.80 -0.36 21.03
N GLU A 191 23.83 -1.33 21.95
CA GLU A 191 22.89 -1.40 23.08
C GLU A 191 22.92 -0.13 23.94
N THR A 192 24.13 0.39 24.20
CA THR A 192 24.31 1.63 24.97
C THR A 192 23.73 2.83 24.20
N TYR A 193 24.03 2.94 22.91
CA TYR A 193 23.49 3.98 22.02
C TYR A 193 21.96 3.97 22.06
N VAL A 194 21.35 2.80 21.84
CA VAL A 194 19.89 2.63 21.85
C VAL A 194 19.26 3.13 23.15
N MET A 195 19.88 2.79 24.28
CA MET A 195 19.41 3.20 25.60
C MET A 195 19.55 4.72 25.82
N ILE A 196 20.66 5.33 25.39
CA ILE A 196 20.85 6.79 25.48
C ILE A 196 19.86 7.52 24.57
N LEU A 197 19.70 7.08 23.32
CA LEU A 197 18.74 7.68 22.36
C LEU A 197 17.32 7.67 22.94
N ALA A 198 16.85 6.49 23.38
CA ALA A 198 15.52 6.35 23.98
C ALA A 198 15.37 7.20 25.26
N GLY A 199 16.42 7.25 26.10
CA GLY A 199 16.42 8.04 27.33
C GLY A 199 16.33 9.54 27.08
N VAL A 200 17.12 10.09 26.15
CA VAL A 200 17.08 11.51 25.77
C VAL A 200 15.71 11.85 25.17
N THR A 201 15.23 11.04 24.23
CA THR A 201 13.92 11.25 23.60
C THR A 201 12.78 11.24 24.61
N ARG A 202 12.74 10.24 25.49
CA ARG A 202 11.73 10.14 26.55
C ARG A 202 11.79 11.32 27.52
N THR A 203 12.99 11.79 27.86
CA THR A 203 13.17 12.96 28.73
C THR A 203 12.53 14.21 28.11
N VAL A 204 12.80 14.46 26.83
CA VAL A 204 12.21 15.60 26.10
C VAL A 204 10.70 15.46 25.96
N GLN A 205 10.20 14.24 25.71
CA GLN A 205 8.77 13.96 25.58
C GLN A 205 8.03 14.18 26.91
N VAL A 206 8.50 13.59 28.01
CA VAL A 206 7.85 13.67 29.33
C VAL A 206 7.81 15.10 29.86
N LYS A 207 8.78 15.93 29.50
CA LYS A 207 8.87 17.33 29.94
C LYS A 207 8.54 18.34 28.84
N LYS A 208 7.93 17.91 27.73
CA LYS A 208 7.64 18.75 26.57
C LYS A 208 6.93 20.06 26.94
N ASP A 209 5.90 20.02 27.77
CA ASP A 209 5.12 21.21 28.17
C ASP A 209 5.96 22.23 28.95
N PHE A 210 6.92 21.74 29.75
CA PHE A 210 7.85 22.59 30.47
C PHE A 210 8.94 23.13 29.53
N LEU A 211 9.52 22.24 28.72
CA LEU A 211 10.58 22.58 27.77
C LEU A 211 10.09 23.54 26.69
N ALA A 212 8.81 23.50 26.29
CA ALA A 212 8.20 24.44 25.36
C ALA A 212 8.26 25.90 25.85
N LYS A 213 8.44 26.13 27.16
CA LYS A 213 8.64 27.46 27.75
C LYS A 213 10.06 28.00 27.55
N LEU A 214 11.02 27.16 27.17
CA LEU A 214 12.37 27.59 26.84
C LEU A 214 12.37 28.35 25.51
N ASP A 215 13.12 29.45 25.44
CA ASP A 215 13.24 30.25 24.22
C ASP A 215 13.92 29.44 23.08
N ASP A 216 14.88 28.60 23.44
CA ASP A 216 15.67 27.76 22.56
C ASP A 216 15.07 26.37 22.29
N PHE A 217 13.85 26.08 22.76
CA PHE A 217 13.19 24.78 22.52
C PHE A 217 13.14 24.34 21.05
N PRO A 218 12.87 25.21 20.05
CA PRO A 218 12.93 24.81 18.65
C PRO A 218 14.30 24.29 18.22
N LYS A 219 15.40 24.80 18.81
CA LYS A 219 16.74 24.26 18.56
C LYS A 219 16.91 22.89 19.19
N VAL A 220 16.43 22.70 20.42
CA VAL A 220 16.43 21.39 21.11
C VAL A 220 15.67 20.35 20.29
N TRP A 221 14.48 20.69 19.81
CA TRP A 221 13.66 19.84 18.94
C TRP A 221 14.38 19.48 17.64
N ASN A 222 14.96 20.47 16.96
CA ASN A 222 15.68 20.26 15.72
C ASN A 222 16.93 19.38 15.88
N VAL A 223 17.73 19.60 16.93
CA VAL A 223 18.92 18.75 17.22
C VAL A 223 18.49 17.31 17.51
N LEU A 224 17.43 17.12 18.31
CA LEU A 224 16.92 15.79 18.61
C LEU A 224 16.42 15.06 17.35
N LEU A 225 15.65 15.75 16.51
CA LEU A 225 15.16 15.20 15.25
C LEU A 225 16.30 14.87 14.28
N THR A 226 17.32 15.72 14.20
CA THR A 226 18.50 15.49 13.35
C THR A 226 19.28 14.25 13.81
N ASN A 227 19.43 14.07 15.12
CA ASN A 227 20.07 12.88 15.68
C ASN A 227 19.26 11.62 15.39
N ILE A 228 17.92 11.68 15.56
CA ILE A 228 17.02 10.57 15.21
C ILE A 228 17.10 10.22 13.72
N GLU A 229 17.12 11.22 12.83
CA GLU A 229 17.28 11.02 11.38
C GLU A 229 18.58 10.27 11.07
N LYS A 230 19.70 10.75 11.62
CA LYS A 230 21.02 10.14 11.45
C LYS A 230 21.06 8.71 11.99
N SER A 231 20.51 8.47 13.18
CA SER A 231 20.44 7.13 13.79
C SER A 231 19.54 6.18 13.00
N ALA A 232 18.42 6.65 12.44
CA ALA A 232 17.50 5.85 11.63
C ALA A 232 18.13 5.39 10.30
N LEU A 233 19.11 6.15 9.79
CA LEU A 233 19.87 5.84 8.59
C LEU A 233 21.21 5.14 8.88
N ALA A 234 21.47 4.76 10.13
CA ALA A 234 22.68 4.02 10.49
C ALA A 234 22.65 2.59 9.91
N LYS A 235 23.83 2.05 9.56
CA LYS A 235 23.98 0.67 9.07
C LYS A 235 23.51 -0.39 10.07
N ASN A 236 23.59 -0.09 11.37
CA ASN A 236 23.21 -1.04 12.42
C ASN A 236 21.67 -1.07 12.59
N PRO A 237 21.02 -2.23 12.37
CA PRO A 237 19.56 -2.32 12.35
C PRO A 237 18.91 -2.10 13.72
N GLU A 238 19.61 -2.39 14.82
CA GLU A 238 19.11 -2.18 16.18
C GLU A 238 19.01 -0.68 16.50
N ILE A 239 20.05 0.08 16.15
CA ILE A 239 20.06 1.54 16.28
C ILE A 239 19.01 2.17 15.37
N ALA A 240 18.94 1.74 14.11
CA ALA A 240 17.98 2.26 13.15
C ALA A 240 16.52 2.07 13.63
N LEU A 241 16.18 0.87 14.11
CA LEU A 241 14.83 0.59 14.61
C LEU A 241 14.54 1.35 15.92
N ALA A 242 15.52 1.48 16.82
CA ALA A 242 15.36 2.26 18.04
C ALA A 242 15.13 3.76 17.75
N ALA A 243 15.76 4.29 16.71
CA ALA A 243 15.55 5.66 16.26
C ALA A 243 14.13 5.87 15.76
N LEU A 244 13.58 4.95 14.96
CA LEU A 244 12.18 5.03 14.56
C LEU A 244 11.23 4.95 15.76
N LYS A 245 11.49 4.07 16.74
CA LYS A 245 10.68 3.99 17.96
C LYS A 245 10.70 5.32 18.73
N SER A 246 11.89 5.90 18.87
CA SER A 246 12.08 7.21 19.49
C SER A 246 11.34 8.32 18.70
N PHE A 247 11.38 8.27 17.37
CA PHE A 247 10.61 9.18 16.52
C PHE A 247 9.10 9.03 16.73
N ASN A 248 8.60 7.78 16.75
CA ASN A 248 7.20 7.47 17.01
C ASN A 248 6.76 8.03 18.37
N ASP A 249 7.57 7.84 19.41
CA ASP A 249 7.26 8.36 20.75
C ASP A 249 7.13 9.89 20.75
N LEU A 250 7.92 10.62 19.96
CA LEU A 250 7.81 12.07 19.85
C LEU A 250 6.54 12.54 19.11
N VAL A 251 6.11 11.81 18.08
CA VAL A 251 4.98 12.22 17.23
C VAL A 251 3.64 11.66 17.69
N ASN A 252 3.65 10.54 18.42
CA ASN A 252 2.47 9.90 18.98
C ASN A 252 2.00 10.63 20.25
N VAL A 253 1.48 11.84 20.06
CA VAL A 253 0.88 12.65 21.11
C VAL A 253 -0.65 12.47 21.05
N PRO A 254 -1.31 11.99 22.12
CA PRO A 254 -2.76 11.86 22.14
C PRO A 254 -3.42 13.22 21.90
N ILE A 255 -4.23 13.33 20.85
CA ILE A 255 -4.97 14.55 20.48
C ILE A 255 -5.84 15.04 21.66
N ASN A 256 -6.27 14.15 22.55
CA ASN A 256 -7.09 14.45 23.73
C ASN A 256 -6.38 15.27 24.82
N LEU A 257 -5.05 15.34 24.84
CA LEU A 257 -4.30 16.22 25.77
C LEU A 257 -4.06 17.61 25.16
N ALA A 258 -4.16 17.75 23.84
CA ALA A 258 -4.11 19.04 23.15
C ALA A 258 -5.50 19.72 23.08
N ILE A 259 -6.58 18.96 23.28
CA ILE A 259 -7.96 19.45 23.23
C ILE A 259 -8.67 19.10 24.54
N SER A 260 -8.53 19.96 25.54
CA SER A 260 -9.65 20.13 26.47
C SER A 260 -10.85 20.60 25.64
N PRO A 261 -12.05 19.99 25.74
CA PRO A 261 -13.18 20.21 24.83
C PRO A 261 -13.79 21.63 24.88
N SER A 262 -13.17 22.56 25.60
CA SER A 262 -13.55 23.96 25.72
C SER A 262 -12.74 24.95 24.87
N SER A 263 -11.72 24.52 24.10
CA SER A 263 -10.95 25.46 23.27
C SER A 263 -10.63 24.94 21.87
N LYS A 264 -11.45 25.33 20.90
CA LYS A 264 -11.05 25.49 19.49
C LYS A 264 -10.02 26.64 19.40
N LYS A 265 -8.81 26.47 19.96
CA LYS A 265 -7.71 27.40 19.71
C LYS A 265 -6.95 26.93 18.46
N PRO A 266 -6.70 27.81 17.48
CA PRO A 266 -5.83 27.48 16.35
C PRO A 266 -4.44 27.06 16.88
N LEU A 267 -3.80 26.09 16.23
CA LEU A 267 -2.41 25.71 16.52
C LEU A 267 -1.54 26.99 16.55
N ILE A 268 -0.73 27.15 17.58
CA ILE A 268 0.19 28.29 17.67
C ILE A 268 1.21 28.15 16.52
N PRO A 269 1.58 29.23 15.79
CA PRO A 269 2.52 29.14 14.66
C PRO A 269 3.85 28.45 14.99
N ARG A 270 4.28 28.53 16.26
CA ARG A 270 5.47 27.85 16.80
C ARG A 270 5.33 26.33 16.73
N ASP A 271 4.15 25.77 17.01
CA ASP A 271 3.91 24.33 16.97
C ASP A 271 3.87 23.82 15.52
N GLN A 272 3.34 24.63 14.60
CA GLN A 272 3.30 24.29 13.17
C GLN A 272 4.71 24.09 12.59
N GLN A 273 5.66 24.96 12.93
CA GLN A 273 7.05 24.82 12.48
C GLN A 273 7.71 23.54 13.02
N LEU A 274 7.45 23.16 14.27
CA LEU A 274 7.99 21.94 14.86
C LEU A 274 7.49 20.68 14.15
N TRP A 275 6.21 20.65 13.79
CA TRP A 275 5.62 19.52 13.06
C TRP A 275 6.07 19.47 11.59
N GLN A 276 6.30 20.61 10.95
CA GLN A 276 6.93 20.67 9.63
C GLN A 276 8.35 20.09 9.65
N GLN A 277 9.14 20.36 10.69
CA GLN A 277 10.47 19.75 10.87
C GLN A 277 10.36 18.23 11.02
N ALA A 278 9.41 17.73 11.83
CA ALA A 278 9.18 16.29 11.99
C ALA A 278 8.76 15.63 10.67
N TRP A 279 7.90 16.28 9.88
CA TRP A 279 7.53 15.84 8.55
C TRP A 279 8.73 15.74 7.61
N GLN A 280 9.60 16.75 7.61
CA GLN A 280 10.80 16.73 6.79
C GLN A 280 11.74 15.59 7.19
N VAL A 281 11.89 15.29 8.49
CA VAL A 281 12.66 14.14 8.97
C VAL A 281 12.05 12.82 8.51
N TRP A 282 10.73 12.64 8.58
CA TRP A 282 10.08 11.44 8.05
C TRP A 282 10.35 11.26 6.55
N LEU A 283 10.28 12.35 5.77
CA LEU A 283 10.62 12.34 4.35
C LEU A 283 12.10 11.98 4.11
N ASN A 284 13.02 12.52 4.91
CA ASN A 284 14.46 12.25 4.78
C ASN A 284 14.78 10.79 5.10
N ILE A 285 14.22 10.25 6.19
CA ILE A 285 14.36 8.84 6.56
C ILE A 285 13.83 7.94 5.45
N GLY A 286 12.60 8.20 4.95
CA GLY A 286 12.01 7.44 3.87
C GLY A 286 12.86 7.45 2.60
N ASN A 287 13.35 8.63 2.20
CA ASN A 287 14.27 8.75 1.06
C ASN A 287 15.61 8.04 1.29
N GLY A 288 16.15 8.06 2.51
CA GLY A 288 17.43 7.42 2.82
C GLY A 288 17.32 5.90 2.85
N CYS A 289 16.24 5.35 3.40
CA CYS A 289 16.07 3.90 3.53
C CYS A 289 15.55 3.23 2.25
N SER A 290 14.86 3.96 1.37
CA SER A 290 14.24 3.39 0.16
C SER A 290 15.03 3.63 -1.13
N ARG A 291 16.18 4.30 -1.09
CA ARG A 291 17.01 4.57 -2.29
C ARG A 291 17.98 3.42 -2.55
N CYS A 292 18.19 3.09 -3.83
CA CYS A 292 19.25 2.19 -4.25
C CYS A 292 20.63 2.78 -3.83
N PRO A 293 21.51 2.00 -3.17
CA PRO A 293 22.87 2.42 -2.90
C PRO A 293 23.62 2.74 -4.21
N PRO A 294 24.52 3.73 -4.23
CA PRO A 294 25.31 4.00 -5.43
C PRO A 294 26.19 2.80 -5.82
N GLU A 295 26.39 2.60 -7.13
CA GLU A 295 27.04 1.43 -7.77
C GLU A 295 28.37 1.01 -7.11
N ARG A 296 29.17 1.98 -6.63
CA ARG A 296 30.45 1.73 -5.95
C ARG A 296 30.32 1.04 -4.59
N VAL A 297 29.20 1.23 -3.89
CA VAL A 297 28.93 0.64 -2.56
C VAL A 297 28.55 -0.84 -2.69
N ILE A 298 27.82 -1.20 -3.75
CA ILE A 298 27.38 -2.58 -4.04
C ILE A 298 28.58 -3.50 -4.32
N ILE A 299 29.66 -2.95 -4.87
CA ILE A 299 30.88 -3.71 -5.21
C ILE A 299 31.73 -4.02 -3.96
N ILE A 300 31.69 -3.17 -2.95
CA ILE A 300 32.56 -3.25 -1.76
C ILE A 300 31.87 -3.98 -0.60
N ASP A 301 30.60 -3.66 -0.34
CA ASP A 301 29.79 -4.33 0.67
C ASP A 301 28.92 -5.40 -0.01
N ARG A 302 28.87 -6.64 0.52
CA ARG A 302 27.87 -7.62 0.05
C ARG A 302 26.49 -6.96 0.12
N TYR A 303 25.77 -6.97 -0.99
CA TYR A 303 24.46 -6.30 -1.21
C TYR A 303 23.48 -6.42 -0.04
N ASP A 304 23.51 -7.55 0.68
CA ASP A 304 22.63 -7.84 1.82
C ASP A 304 22.85 -6.94 3.06
N SER A 305 23.98 -6.24 3.17
CA SER A 305 24.32 -5.48 4.40
C SER A 305 23.58 -4.15 4.55
N ASN A 306 23.12 -3.57 3.43
CA ASN A 306 22.66 -2.17 3.36
C ASN A 306 21.14 -2.04 3.09
N ILE A 307 20.41 -3.16 2.95
CA ILE A 307 18.97 -3.14 2.71
C ILE A 307 18.24 -3.13 4.06
N PRO A 308 17.29 -2.21 4.30
CA PRO A 308 16.54 -2.20 5.55
C PRO A 308 15.72 -3.47 5.76
N SER A 309 15.53 -3.87 7.02
CA SER A 309 14.65 -5.00 7.34
C SER A 309 13.18 -4.67 7.06
N GLN A 310 12.38 -5.68 6.74
CA GLN A 310 10.93 -5.53 6.55
C GLN A 310 10.23 -4.97 7.81
N ASN A 311 10.70 -5.35 9.01
CA ASN A 311 10.18 -4.81 10.27
C ASN A 311 10.45 -3.31 10.41
N PHE A 312 11.63 -2.83 10.01
CA PHE A 312 11.97 -1.42 10.01
C PHE A 312 11.06 -0.65 9.05
N LEU A 313 10.90 -1.12 7.81
CA LEU A 313 10.06 -0.47 6.81
C LEU A 313 8.58 -0.44 7.22
N THR A 314 8.08 -1.54 7.77
CA THR A 314 6.71 -1.65 8.27
C THR A 314 6.46 -0.60 9.35
N PHE A 315 7.34 -0.55 10.36
CA PHE A 315 7.22 0.39 11.45
C PHE A 315 7.38 1.85 11.00
N PHE A 316 8.25 2.13 10.01
CA PHE A 316 8.40 3.45 9.42
C PHE A 316 7.09 3.97 8.79
N ILE A 317 6.37 3.10 8.06
CA ILE A 317 5.07 3.45 7.48
C ILE A 317 4.00 3.62 8.57
N ASP A 318 4.01 2.79 9.62
CA ASP A 318 3.05 2.89 10.73
C ASP A 318 3.14 4.20 11.53
N ILE A 319 4.26 4.93 11.44
CA ILE A 319 4.42 6.25 12.07
C ILE A 319 3.60 7.33 11.32
N PHE A 320 3.35 7.14 10.03
CA PHE A 320 2.74 8.16 9.17
C PHE A 320 1.39 8.70 9.70
N PRO A 321 0.39 7.88 10.08
CA PRO A 321 -0.89 8.38 10.59
C PRO A 321 -0.75 9.26 11.83
N ASN A 322 0.18 8.93 12.74
CA ASN A 322 0.40 9.69 13.97
C ASN A 322 1.00 11.07 13.68
N LEU A 323 1.96 11.13 12.75
CA LEU A 323 2.61 12.36 12.34
C LEU A 323 1.67 13.27 11.53
N ILE A 324 0.98 12.69 10.54
CA ILE A 324 0.20 13.47 9.58
C ILE A 324 -0.99 14.16 10.24
N ASN A 325 -1.57 13.58 11.30
CA ASN A 325 -2.64 14.20 12.10
C ASN A 325 -2.31 15.63 12.57
N HIS A 326 -1.03 15.95 12.81
CA HIS A 326 -0.61 17.28 13.28
C HIS A 326 -0.51 18.32 12.17
N ILE A 327 -0.30 17.89 10.91
CA ILE A 327 -0.09 18.80 9.76
C ILE A 327 -1.21 18.72 8.72
N TRP A 328 -2.17 17.80 8.89
CA TRP A 328 -3.20 17.48 7.92
C TRP A 328 -3.96 18.72 7.46
N SER A 329 -4.66 19.38 8.37
CA SER A 329 -5.51 20.54 8.09
C SER A 329 -4.73 21.84 7.87
N SER A 330 -3.49 21.95 8.36
CA SER A 330 -2.72 23.20 8.31
C SER A 330 -1.87 23.34 7.05
N ASP A 331 -1.30 22.25 6.54
CA ASP A 331 -0.27 22.30 5.49
C ASP A 331 -0.43 21.19 4.45
N PHE A 332 -0.65 19.94 4.87
CA PHE A 332 -0.66 18.78 3.98
C PHE A 332 -1.69 18.90 2.85
N ILE A 333 -2.91 19.36 3.17
CA ILE A 333 -3.99 19.53 2.17
C ILE A 333 -3.73 20.69 1.21
N HIS A 334 -3.01 21.71 1.66
CA HIS A 334 -2.75 22.92 0.88
C HIS A 334 -1.55 22.76 -0.08
N ASN A 335 -0.68 21.78 0.16
CA ASN A 335 0.52 21.56 -0.61
C ASN A 335 0.55 20.17 -1.25
N ALA A 336 0.14 20.10 -2.53
CA ALA A 336 0.13 18.88 -3.33
C ALA A 336 1.47 18.13 -3.35
N LYS A 337 2.60 18.83 -3.19
CA LYS A 337 3.93 18.21 -3.16
C LYS A 337 4.09 17.24 -2.00
N HIS A 338 3.45 17.48 -0.85
CA HIS A 338 3.55 16.59 0.29
C HIS A 338 2.91 15.23 0.02
N PHE A 339 1.75 15.22 -0.65
CA PHE A 339 1.12 13.97 -1.06
C PHE A 339 1.94 13.22 -2.13
N GLU A 340 2.55 13.94 -3.07
CA GLU A 340 3.45 13.33 -4.06
C GLU A 340 4.68 12.70 -3.41
N GLN A 341 5.33 13.42 -2.48
CA GLN A 341 6.48 12.91 -1.73
C GLN A 341 6.13 11.67 -0.90
N PHE A 342 4.98 11.69 -0.21
CA PHE A 342 4.44 10.53 0.51
C PHE A 342 4.24 9.34 -0.43
N SER A 343 3.58 9.56 -1.57
CA SER A 343 3.26 8.50 -2.52
C SER A 343 4.53 7.86 -3.11
N ILE A 344 5.53 8.68 -3.46
CA ILE A 344 6.83 8.20 -3.96
C ILE A 344 7.54 7.35 -2.90
N ILE A 345 7.48 7.73 -1.62
CA ILE A 345 8.07 6.94 -0.54
C ILE A 345 7.37 5.58 -0.40
N ILE A 346 6.03 5.55 -0.44
CA ILE A 346 5.27 4.29 -0.39
C ILE A 346 5.65 3.36 -1.54
N GLU A 347 5.70 3.88 -2.77
CA GLU A 347 6.11 3.11 -3.95
C GLU A 347 7.53 2.54 -3.80
N ARG A 348 8.49 3.37 -3.37
CA ARG A 348 9.89 2.95 -3.19
C ARG A 348 10.09 1.96 -2.04
N VAL A 349 9.40 2.15 -0.92
CA VAL A 349 9.46 1.27 0.24
C VAL A 349 8.90 -0.11 -0.13
N LEU A 350 7.80 -0.18 -0.87
CA LEU A 350 7.24 -1.43 -1.37
C LEU A 350 8.15 -2.13 -2.39
N ALA A 351 8.98 -1.38 -3.12
CA ALA A 351 9.95 -1.94 -4.05
C ALA A 351 11.17 -2.59 -3.34
N VAL A 352 11.43 -2.30 -2.06
CA VAL A 352 12.62 -2.81 -1.36
C VAL A 352 12.54 -4.35 -1.24
N PRO A 353 13.56 -5.10 -1.69
CA PRO A 353 13.53 -6.56 -1.69
C PRO A 353 13.55 -7.15 -0.27
N ILE A 354 13.02 -8.36 -0.13
CA ILE A 354 13.05 -9.13 1.12
C ILE A 354 14.38 -9.89 1.23
N HIS A 355 15.06 -9.76 2.35
CA HIS A 355 16.26 -10.54 2.70
C HIS A 355 16.00 -12.06 2.65
N SER A 356 16.94 -12.80 2.06
CA SER A 356 16.88 -14.25 1.83
C SER A 356 16.59 -15.08 3.09
N ASP A 357 17.10 -14.67 4.25
CA ASP A 357 16.91 -15.37 5.53
C ASP A 357 15.45 -15.34 6.05
N MET A 358 14.65 -14.36 5.63
CA MET A 358 13.23 -14.22 6.01
C MET A 358 12.26 -14.67 4.90
N ALA A 359 12.76 -14.84 3.67
CA ALA A 359 11.95 -15.23 2.50
C ALA A 359 11.26 -16.59 2.67
N LEU A 360 11.87 -17.52 3.43
CA LEU A 360 11.32 -18.85 3.71
C LEU A 360 10.12 -18.84 4.68
N PHE A 361 9.96 -17.80 5.49
CA PHE A 361 8.86 -17.67 6.47
C PHE A 361 7.81 -16.63 6.06
N LEU A 362 8.14 -15.78 5.09
CA LEU A 362 7.24 -14.80 4.48
C LEU A 362 6.59 -15.30 3.19
N ILE A 363 6.62 -16.62 2.92
CA ILE A 363 5.95 -17.22 1.76
C ILE A 363 4.51 -16.67 1.74
N PRO A 364 4.17 -15.82 0.75
CA PRO A 364 2.82 -15.36 0.61
C PRO A 364 2.01 -16.61 0.29
N THR A 365 1.23 -17.11 1.24
CA THR A 365 0.03 -17.85 0.87
C THR A 365 -0.74 -16.96 -0.08
N ASP A 366 -1.31 -17.50 -1.16
CA ASP A 366 -1.96 -16.77 -2.27
C ASP A 366 -3.03 -15.73 -1.85
N VAL A 367 -3.33 -15.59 -0.56
CA VAL A 367 -4.39 -14.78 0.05
C VAL A 367 -3.87 -13.67 0.99
N ASN A 368 -2.68 -13.80 1.58
CA ASN A 368 -2.28 -12.93 2.70
C ASN A 368 -1.28 -11.85 2.32
N LEU A 369 -1.54 -10.63 2.80
CA LEU A 369 -0.63 -9.50 2.71
C LEU A 369 0.59 -9.69 3.62
N THR A 370 1.74 -9.17 3.18
CA THR A 370 2.87 -8.95 4.11
C THR A 370 2.54 -7.83 5.09
N LEU A 371 3.21 -7.79 6.24
CA LEU A 371 3.03 -6.70 7.22
C LEU A 371 3.29 -5.33 6.58
N LEU A 372 4.31 -5.22 5.73
CA LEU A 372 4.62 -3.97 5.03
C LEU A 372 3.50 -3.56 4.07
N GLN A 373 2.96 -4.50 3.29
CA GLN A 373 1.84 -4.23 2.38
C GLN A 373 0.58 -3.82 3.15
N GLU A 374 0.30 -4.44 4.30
CA GLU A 374 -0.83 -4.09 5.17
C GLU A 374 -0.66 -2.68 5.77
N SER A 375 0.55 -2.32 6.22
CA SER A 375 0.85 -0.96 6.71
C SER A 375 0.75 0.09 5.60
N ALA A 376 1.25 -0.19 4.39
CA ALA A 376 1.11 0.69 3.23
C ALA A 376 -0.36 0.88 2.81
N TYR A 377 -1.14 -0.20 2.83
CA TYR A 377 -2.58 -0.16 2.58
C TYR A 377 -3.29 0.74 3.61
N LYS A 378 -3.03 0.54 4.91
CA LYS A 378 -3.60 1.37 5.98
C LYS A 378 -3.23 2.85 5.88
N ALA A 379 -1.99 3.16 5.49
CA ALA A 379 -1.55 4.53 5.28
C ALA A 379 -2.32 5.21 4.12
N MET A 380 -2.51 4.51 3.00
CA MET A 380 -3.31 5.01 1.87
C MET A 380 -4.80 5.12 2.23
N GLU A 381 -5.34 4.14 2.96
CA GLU A 381 -6.72 4.15 3.43
C GLU A 381 -6.97 5.33 4.38
N PHE A 382 -6.02 5.62 5.27
CA PHE A 382 -6.06 6.78 6.15
C PHE A 382 -6.17 8.08 5.35
N VAL A 383 -5.37 8.24 4.28
CA VAL A 383 -5.43 9.43 3.42
C VAL A 383 -6.81 9.55 2.74
N CYS A 384 -7.32 8.46 2.15
CA CYS A 384 -8.63 8.47 1.47
C CYS A 384 -9.77 8.83 2.44
N LYS A 385 -9.78 8.22 3.64
CA LYS A 385 -10.79 8.50 4.68
C LYS A 385 -10.74 9.95 5.15
N ASN A 386 -9.55 10.49 5.43
CA ASN A 386 -9.43 11.87 5.90
C ASN A 386 -9.71 12.89 4.77
N LEU A 387 -9.35 12.60 3.52
CA LEU A 387 -9.71 13.44 2.37
C LEU A 387 -11.24 13.50 2.22
N LYS A 388 -11.93 12.36 2.32
CA LYS A 388 -13.40 12.32 2.30
C LYS A 388 -14.02 13.23 3.37
N LEU A 389 -13.52 13.17 4.59
CA LEU A 389 -14.00 14.02 5.68
C LEU A 389 -13.73 15.50 5.39
N GLU A 390 -12.58 15.85 4.83
CA GLU A 390 -12.22 17.23 4.58
C GLU A 390 -12.91 17.86 3.36
N LEU A 391 -13.31 17.06 2.37
CA LEU A 391 -14.10 17.53 1.22
C LEU A 391 -15.44 18.16 1.65
N THR A 392 -15.96 17.80 2.83
CA THR A 392 -17.16 18.44 3.40
C THR A 392 -16.89 19.82 4.02
N LYS A 393 -15.61 20.17 4.26
CA LYS A 393 -15.19 21.37 5.00
C LYS A 393 -14.41 22.38 4.15
N SER A 394 -13.58 21.92 3.22
CA SER A 394 -12.61 22.74 2.50
C SER A 394 -12.58 22.41 1.01
N SER A 395 -12.62 23.44 0.16
CA SER A 395 -12.51 23.31 -1.29
C SER A 395 -11.12 22.85 -1.76
N ASN A 396 -10.06 23.14 -0.99
CA ASN A 396 -8.67 22.82 -1.35
C ASN A 396 -8.41 21.31 -1.39
N ALA A 397 -9.15 20.51 -0.63
CA ALA A 397 -9.05 19.05 -0.67
C ALA A 397 -9.39 18.47 -2.06
N SER A 398 -10.19 19.18 -2.87
CA SER A 398 -10.55 18.74 -4.22
C SER A 398 -9.33 18.70 -5.16
N ALA A 399 -8.34 19.57 -4.95
CA ALA A 399 -7.13 19.61 -5.78
C ALA A 399 -6.24 18.37 -5.61
N LEU A 400 -6.35 17.67 -4.48
CA LEU A 400 -5.60 16.43 -4.21
C LEU A 400 -6.23 15.19 -4.84
N LEU A 401 -7.52 15.23 -5.19
CA LEU A 401 -8.24 14.06 -5.73
C LEU A 401 -7.60 13.48 -7.00
N PRO A 402 -7.29 14.29 -8.05
CA PRO A 402 -6.61 13.80 -9.24
C PRO A 402 -5.30 13.06 -8.95
N ILE A 403 -4.47 13.63 -8.07
CA ILE A 403 -3.15 13.10 -7.72
C ILE A 403 -3.31 11.80 -6.93
N CYS A 404 -4.26 11.77 -5.99
CA CYS A 404 -4.59 10.59 -5.21
C CYS A 404 -5.04 9.42 -6.09
N PHE A 405 -6.01 9.63 -6.99
CA PHE A 405 -6.47 8.58 -7.91
C PHE A 405 -5.35 8.09 -8.83
N LYS A 406 -4.54 8.99 -9.38
CA LYS A 406 -3.39 8.60 -10.21
C LYS A 406 -2.45 7.65 -9.47
N ARG A 407 -2.17 7.90 -8.19
CA ARG A 407 -1.28 7.07 -7.38
C ARG A 407 -1.92 5.75 -6.97
N LEU A 408 -3.17 5.76 -6.55
CA LEU A 408 -3.92 4.54 -6.23
C LEU A 408 -3.99 3.59 -7.43
N LEU A 409 -4.25 4.12 -8.63
CA LEU A 409 -4.34 3.33 -9.86
C LEU A 409 -3.00 2.73 -10.30
N VAL A 410 -1.87 3.40 -10.02
CA VAL A 410 -0.54 2.79 -10.21
C VAL A 410 -0.36 1.57 -9.29
N LEU A 411 -0.77 1.67 -8.03
CA LEU A 411 -0.70 0.54 -7.08
C LEU A 411 -1.64 -0.62 -7.45
N VAL A 412 -2.76 -0.35 -8.13
CA VAL A 412 -3.62 -1.40 -8.71
C VAL A 412 -2.87 -2.24 -9.75
N LEU A 413 -1.99 -1.63 -10.55
CA LEU A 413 -1.23 -2.34 -11.57
C LEU A 413 -0.12 -3.25 -11.01
N TYR A 414 0.22 -3.16 -9.71
CA TYR A 414 1.26 -4.01 -9.12
C TYR A 414 0.89 -5.51 -9.12
N ALA A 415 -0.39 -5.87 -9.28
CA ALA A 415 -0.81 -7.25 -9.52
C ALA A 415 -0.22 -7.84 -10.81
N ILE A 416 0.03 -7.01 -11.82
CA ILE A 416 0.51 -7.40 -13.15
C ILE A 416 1.97 -6.99 -13.33
N ASN A 417 2.29 -5.75 -12.96
CA ASN A 417 3.61 -5.12 -13.07
C ASN A 417 4.11 -4.79 -11.66
N PRO A 418 4.65 -5.76 -10.90
CA PRO A 418 5.17 -5.51 -9.57
C PRO A 418 6.31 -4.48 -9.60
N PRO A 419 6.49 -3.71 -8.51
CA PRO A 419 7.53 -2.69 -8.46
C PRO A 419 8.93 -3.34 -8.53
N VAL A 420 9.83 -2.70 -9.26
CA VAL A 420 11.21 -3.14 -9.42
C VAL A 420 12.13 -2.24 -8.60
N PHE A 421 13.05 -2.82 -7.85
CA PHE A 421 14.09 -2.08 -7.15
C PHE A 421 15.25 -1.78 -8.11
N ASP A 422 15.56 -0.52 -8.38
CA ASP A 422 16.51 -0.09 -9.44
C ASP A 422 17.88 -0.83 -9.46
N CYS A 423 18.34 -1.41 -8.35
CA CYS A 423 19.60 -2.16 -8.31
C CYS A 423 19.53 -3.56 -8.97
N THR A 424 18.34 -4.14 -9.18
CA THR A 424 18.21 -5.53 -9.66
C THR A 424 18.69 -5.73 -11.10
N GLU A 425 18.63 -4.69 -11.94
CA GLU A 425 19.17 -4.76 -13.31
C GLU A 425 20.69 -4.59 -13.36
N GLN A 426 21.29 -3.90 -12.39
CA GLN A 426 22.72 -3.65 -12.33
C GLN A 426 23.49 -4.93 -11.94
N ILE A 427 22.90 -5.75 -11.06
CA ILE A 427 23.47 -7.04 -10.64
C ILE A 427 23.50 -8.06 -11.80
N LYS A 428 22.51 -8.03 -12.71
CA LYS A 428 22.46 -8.90 -13.90
C LYS A 428 23.61 -8.65 -14.88
N LYS A 429 24.33 -7.54 -14.77
CA LYS A 429 25.47 -7.18 -15.62
C LYS A 429 26.84 -7.61 -15.07
N MET A 430 26.92 -8.17 -13.85
CA MET A 430 28.19 -8.68 -13.31
C MET A 430 28.52 -10.06 -13.91
N PRO A 431 29.77 -10.30 -14.36
CA PRO A 431 30.19 -11.60 -14.84
C PRO A 431 30.43 -12.54 -13.66
N THR A 432 29.40 -13.23 -13.18
CA THR A 432 29.59 -14.32 -12.21
C THR A 432 29.95 -15.61 -12.94
N ASN A 433 31.08 -16.21 -12.54
CA ASN A 433 31.55 -17.51 -13.01
C ASN A 433 30.41 -18.53 -13.02
N LYS A 434 30.24 -19.19 -14.17
CA LYS A 434 29.31 -20.31 -14.37
C LYS A 434 29.73 -21.48 -13.48
N GLN A 435 29.19 -21.55 -12.27
CA GLN A 435 28.89 -22.80 -11.56
C GLN A 435 28.07 -22.46 -10.32
N GLN A 436 26.87 -23.07 -10.25
CA GLN A 436 25.88 -23.00 -9.16
C GLN A 436 24.99 -21.74 -9.11
N SER A 437 23.94 -21.72 -9.94
CA SER A 437 22.58 -21.51 -9.43
C SER A 437 21.57 -21.94 -10.50
N ASN A 438 20.73 -22.91 -10.16
CA ASN A 438 19.48 -23.12 -10.87
C ASN A 438 18.67 -21.82 -10.79
N GLY A 439 18.21 -21.33 -11.95
CA GLY A 439 17.50 -20.06 -12.12
C GLY A 439 16.09 -20.00 -11.52
N LYS A 440 15.99 -20.15 -10.21
CA LYS A 440 14.84 -19.77 -9.39
C LYS A 440 15.40 -19.17 -8.11
N ASN A 441 15.48 -17.84 -8.03
CA ASN A 441 15.58 -17.05 -6.81
C ASN A 441 15.71 -15.56 -7.18
N ASP A 442 14.63 -14.97 -7.69
CA ASP A 442 14.31 -13.58 -7.36
C ASP A 442 13.09 -13.67 -6.44
N SER A 443 13.29 -13.31 -5.18
CA SER A 443 12.33 -13.34 -4.06
C SER A 443 11.19 -12.34 -4.27
N ASN A 444 10.44 -12.47 -5.36
CA ASN A 444 9.36 -11.53 -5.71
C ASN A 444 8.16 -11.74 -4.78
N VAL A 445 7.90 -10.72 -3.96
CA VAL A 445 6.70 -10.63 -3.13
C VAL A 445 5.46 -10.68 -4.02
N ASN A 446 4.46 -11.48 -3.65
CA ASN A 446 3.19 -11.50 -4.36
C ASN A 446 2.42 -10.20 -4.06
N PHE A 447 2.18 -9.37 -5.09
CA PHE A 447 1.42 -8.12 -4.98
C PHE A 447 -0.06 -8.27 -5.33
N VAL A 448 -0.52 -9.45 -5.78
CA VAL A 448 -1.92 -9.67 -6.17
C VAL A 448 -2.89 -9.31 -5.03
N PRO A 449 -2.76 -9.83 -3.79
CA PRO A 449 -3.71 -9.51 -2.71
C PRO A 449 -3.70 -8.02 -2.33
N PHE A 450 -2.54 -7.37 -2.43
CA PHE A 450 -2.38 -5.93 -2.16
C PHE A 450 -3.11 -5.08 -3.18
N SER A 451 -2.82 -5.29 -4.46
CA SER A 451 -3.45 -4.56 -5.56
C SER A 451 -4.96 -4.77 -5.61
N GLU A 452 -5.44 -5.98 -5.32
CA GLU A 452 -6.88 -6.25 -5.22
C GLU A 452 -7.56 -5.48 -4.07
N LYS A 453 -6.92 -5.38 -2.90
CA LYS A 453 -7.43 -4.55 -1.79
C LYS A 453 -7.42 -3.05 -2.16
N ILE A 454 -6.35 -2.58 -2.78
CA ILE A 454 -6.25 -1.19 -3.27
C ILE A 454 -7.32 -0.91 -4.32
N LEU A 455 -7.60 -1.84 -5.23
CA LEU A 455 -8.63 -1.68 -6.25
C LEU A 455 -10.03 -1.49 -5.63
N ARG A 456 -10.41 -2.33 -4.66
CA ARG A 456 -11.70 -2.20 -3.94
C ARG A 456 -11.81 -0.85 -3.23
N MET A 457 -10.73 -0.42 -2.57
CA MET A 457 -10.67 0.90 -1.90
C MET A 457 -10.78 2.05 -2.90
N THR A 458 -10.10 1.96 -4.05
CA THR A 458 -10.09 2.99 -5.10
C THR A 458 -11.47 3.19 -5.70
N ILE A 459 -12.19 2.09 -6.01
CA ILE A 459 -13.55 2.18 -6.56
C ILE A 459 -14.53 2.67 -5.51
N GLY A 460 -14.45 2.19 -4.26
CA GLY A 460 -15.28 2.70 -3.17
C GLY A 460 -15.06 4.20 -2.94
N PHE A 461 -13.81 4.66 -3.00
CA PHE A 461 -13.49 6.08 -2.91
C PHE A 461 -14.01 6.87 -4.12
N TYR A 462 -13.92 6.34 -5.34
CA TYR A 462 -14.51 6.95 -6.54
C TYR A 462 -16.03 7.10 -6.43
N GLU A 463 -16.75 6.07 -5.97
CA GLU A 463 -18.20 6.12 -5.74
C GLU A 463 -18.58 7.25 -4.76
N ASP A 464 -17.75 7.51 -3.76
CA ASP A 464 -17.96 8.58 -2.77
C ASP A 464 -17.75 10.00 -3.31
N VAL A 465 -16.93 10.19 -4.36
CA VAL A 465 -16.49 11.52 -4.85
C VAL A 465 -16.79 11.76 -6.33
N VAL A 466 -17.60 10.91 -6.96
CA VAL A 466 -17.86 10.92 -8.41
C VAL A 466 -18.41 12.24 -8.94
N ASP A 467 -19.22 12.95 -8.15
CA ASP A 467 -19.83 14.23 -8.51
C ASP A 467 -18.88 15.44 -8.30
N ASN A 468 -17.66 15.23 -7.79
CA ASN A 468 -16.72 16.31 -7.54
C ASN A 468 -16.15 16.86 -8.86
N PRO A 469 -16.18 18.20 -9.10
CA PRO A 469 -15.67 18.79 -10.34
C PRO A 469 -14.22 18.42 -10.68
N ALA A 470 -13.33 18.34 -9.69
CA ALA A 470 -11.93 18.00 -9.94
C ALA A 470 -11.76 16.55 -10.43
N VAL A 471 -12.67 15.64 -10.04
CA VAL A 471 -12.66 14.25 -10.49
C VAL A 471 -13.18 14.14 -11.92
N ILE A 472 -14.18 14.95 -12.27
CA ILE A 472 -14.77 15.04 -13.60
C ILE A 472 -13.77 15.65 -14.59
N GLU A 473 -13.21 16.81 -14.26
CA GLU A 473 -12.26 17.54 -15.12
C GLU A 473 -10.96 16.77 -15.37
N ASN A 474 -10.49 16.00 -14.38
CA ASN A 474 -9.32 15.13 -14.55
C ASN A 474 -9.61 13.88 -15.41
N GLY A 475 -10.87 13.61 -15.76
CA GLY A 475 -11.23 12.40 -16.49
C GLY A 475 -10.95 11.12 -15.69
N THR A 476 -11.08 11.15 -14.36
CA THR A 476 -10.71 10.03 -13.47
C THR A 476 -11.37 8.71 -13.87
N LEU A 477 -12.63 8.74 -14.33
CA LEU A 477 -13.32 7.54 -14.84
C LEU A 477 -12.63 6.94 -16.07
N GLN A 478 -12.18 7.78 -17.01
CA GLN A 478 -11.43 7.32 -18.17
C GLN A 478 -10.13 6.62 -17.76
N ILE A 479 -9.41 7.18 -16.78
CA ILE A 479 -8.17 6.58 -16.27
C ILE A 479 -8.47 5.25 -15.58
N ILE A 480 -9.54 5.16 -14.78
CA ILE A 480 -10.01 3.89 -14.17
C ILE A 480 -10.27 2.85 -15.27
N ILE A 481 -11.00 3.22 -16.33
CA ILE A 481 -11.31 2.32 -17.46
C ILE A 481 -10.02 1.83 -18.14
N GLN A 482 -9.08 2.73 -18.44
CA GLN A 482 -7.80 2.37 -19.07
C GLN A 482 -6.96 1.42 -18.20
N ILE A 483 -6.96 1.62 -16.88
CA ILE A 483 -6.21 0.77 -15.94
C ILE A 483 -6.86 -0.60 -15.82
N LEU A 484 -8.19 -0.66 -15.72
CA LEU A 484 -8.94 -1.92 -15.66
C LEU A 484 -8.92 -2.68 -16.98
N GLN A 485 -8.78 -1.99 -18.12
CA GLN A 485 -8.62 -2.64 -19.42
C GLN A 485 -7.44 -3.62 -19.44
N VAL A 486 -6.35 -3.34 -18.73
CA VAL A 486 -5.16 -4.20 -18.71
C VAL A 486 -5.48 -5.62 -18.20
N PRO A 487 -5.94 -5.83 -16.95
CA PRO A 487 -6.34 -7.17 -16.50
C PRO A 487 -7.50 -7.75 -17.32
N LEU A 488 -8.46 -6.94 -17.76
CA LEU A 488 -9.61 -7.42 -18.53
C LEU A 488 -9.22 -7.97 -19.91
N SER A 489 -8.27 -7.32 -20.59
CA SER A 489 -7.74 -7.80 -21.86
C SER A 489 -6.92 -9.09 -21.71
N MET A 490 -6.23 -9.25 -20.57
CA MET A 490 -5.43 -10.43 -20.26
C MET A 490 -6.31 -11.63 -19.86
N LYS A 491 -7.43 -11.40 -19.16
CA LYS A 491 -8.39 -12.41 -18.66
C LYS A 491 -7.65 -13.64 -18.06
N TYR A 492 -7.54 -14.74 -18.80
CA TYR A 492 -6.91 -15.96 -18.29
C TYR A 492 -5.37 -15.90 -18.17
N ASN A 493 -4.73 -14.92 -18.82
CA ASN A 493 -3.27 -14.70 -18.73
C ASN A 493 -2.86 -13.83 -17.52
N CYS A 494 -3.81 -13.39 -16.68
CA CYS A 494 -3.47 -12.65 -15.46
C CYS A 494 -2.66 -13.53 -14.48
N PRO A 495 -1.80 -12.91 -13.63
CA PRO A 495 -1.05 -13.66 -12.61
C PRO A 495 -1.91 -14.44 -11.62
N SER A 496 -3.15 -13.98 -11.40
CA SER A 496 -4.20 -14.73 -10.69
C SER A 496 -5.53 -14.61 -11.45
N SER A 497 -6.36 -15.65 -11.39
CA SER A 497 -7.72 -15.63 -11.93
C SER A 497 -8.64 -14.66 -11.16
N THR A 498 -8.35 -14.40 -9.89
CA THR A 498 -9.09 -13.43 -9.07
C THR A 498 -8.91 -11.99 -9.56
N THR A 499 -7.76 -11.68 -10.16
CA THR A 499 -7.41 -10.32 -10.61
C THR A 499 -8.40 -9.79 -11.65
N TRP A 500 -8.65 -10.54 -12.73
CA TRP A 500 -9.56 -10.08 -13.78
C TRP A 500 -11.03 -10.16 -13.34
N LYS A 501 -11.39 -11.15 -12.50
CA LYS A 501 -12.73 -11.30 -11.92
C LYS A 501 -13.09 -10.12 -11.01
N LEU A 502 -12.13 -9.66 -10.20
CA LEU A 502 -12.32 -8.45 -9.40
C LEU A 502 -12.30 -7.18 -10.26
N ALA A 503 -11.45 -7.13 -11.29
CA ALA A 503 -11.38 -5.99 -12.20
C ALA A 503 -12.71 -5.75 -12.91
N ILE A 504 -13.40 -6.79 -13.39
CA ILE A 504 -14.69 -6.64 -14.08
C ILE A 504 -15.81 -6.26 -13.11
N GLU A 505 -15.83 -6.81 -11.89
CA GLU A 505 -16.76 -6.39 -10.84
C GLU A 505 -16.60 -4.89 -10.52
N CYS A 506 -15.36 -4.46 -10.32
CA CYS A 506 -14.99 -3.07 -10.06
C CYS A 506 -15.31 -2.14 -11.24
N PHE A 507 -15.13 -2.63 -12.47
CA PHE A 507 -15.49 -1.92 -13.69
C PHE A 507 -16.99 -1.68 -13.77
N PHE A 508 -17.83 -2.70 -13.51
CA PHE A 508 -19.28 -2.54 -13.48
C PHE A 508 -19.73 -1.55 -12.41
N ARG A 509 -19.17 -1.63 -11.21
CA ARG A 509 -19.43 -0.68 -10.13
C ARG A 509 -19.09 0.76 -10.50
N ALA A 510 -17.90 0.98 -11.05
CA ALA A 510 -17.46 2.31 -11.50
C ALA A 510 -18.38 2.87 -12.59
N LEU A 511 -18.79 2.05 -13.57
CA LEU A 511 -19.69 2.47 -14.65
C LEU A 511 -21.10 2.79 -14.16
N LYS A 512 -21.63 2.04 -13.18
CA LYS A 512 -22.98 2.25 -12.65
C LYS A 512 -23.20 3.68 -12.17
N VAL A 513 -22.23 4.26 -11.47
CA VAL A 513 -22.27 5.67 -11.03
C VAL A 513 -21.69 6.62 -12.08
N GLY A 514 -20.60 6.21 -12.75
CA GLY A 514 -19.84 7.03 -13.68
C GLY A 514 -20.59 7.37 -14.97
N LEU A 515 -21.39 6.45 -15.51
CA LEU A 515 -22.18 6.70 -16.72
C LEU A 515 -23.25 7.77 -16.52
N ILE A 516 -23.84 7.85 -15.33
CA ILE A 516 -24.83 8.87 -14.97
C ILE A 516 -24.19 10.27 -15.02
N VAL A 517 -23.00 10.40 -14.44
CA VAL A 517 -22.23 11.66 -14.44
C VAL A 517 -21.71 12.00 -15.83
N ALA A 518 -21.20 11.01 -16.57
CA ALA A 518 -20.68 11.19 -17.92
C ALA A 518 -21.74 11.73 -18.90
N ARG A 519 -23.00 11.31 -18.76
CA ARG A 519 -24.12 11.84 -19.56
C ARG A 519 -24.44 13.30 -19.25
N LYS A 520 -24.31 13.72 -17.99
CA LYS A 520 -24.55 15.11 -17.57
C LYS A 520 -23.44 16.05 -18.07
N HIS A 521 -22.20 15.58 -18.16
CA HIS A 521 -21.02 16.38 -18.49
C HIS A 521 -20.36 15.96 -19.82
N ARG A 522 -21.13 15.92 -20.92
CA ARG A 522 -20.71 15.35 -22.22
C ARG A 522 -19.30 15.75 -22.69
N ASN A 523 -18.94 17.02 -22.60
CA ASN A 523 -17.67 17.54 -23.11
C ASN A 523 -16.45 16.99 -22.34
N ALA A 524 -16.58 16.71 -21.04
CA ALA A 524 -15.47 16.21 -20.23
C ALA A 524 -15.13 14.73 -20.50
N PHE A 525 -16.05 13.98 -21.12
CA PHE A 525 -15.94 12.53 -21.28
C PHE A 525 -15.87 12.09 -22.75
N GLU A 526 -15.64 12.99 -23.70
CA GLU A 526 -15.64 12.66 -25.13
C GLU A 526 -14.63 11.55 -25.49
N SER A 527 -13.40 11.65 -24.98
CA SER A 527 -12.34 10.64 -25.17
C SER A 527 -12.62 9.31 -24.46
N MET A 528 -13.34 9.34 -23.34
CA MET A 528 -13.63 8.17 -22.52
C MET A 528 -14.42 7.10 -23.30
N TRP A 529 -15.39 7.51 -24.11
CA TRP A 529 -16.25 6.58 -24.85
C TRP A 529 -15.47 5.64 -25.77
N THR A 530 -14.39 6.14 -26.39
CA THR A 530 -13.53 5.31 -27.23
C THR A 530 -12.81 4.23 -26.42
N GLU A 531 -12.30 4.56 -25.24
CA GLU A 531 -11.65 3.60 -24.34
C GLU A 531 -12.64 2.60 -23.75
N LEU A 532 -13.87 3.05 -23.46
CA LEU A 532 -14.93 2.18 -22.98
C LEU A 532 -15.29 1.09 -24.00
N ALA A 533 -15.52 1.46 -25.27
CA ALA A 533 -15.79 0.48 -26.33
C ALA A 533 -14.62 -0.49 -26.52
N LYS A 534 -13.39 0.02 -26.49
CA LYS A 534 -12.18 -0.81 -26.60
C LYS A 534 -12.07 -1.80 -25.43
N THR A 535 -12.40 -1.37 -24.22
CA THR A 535 -12.38 -2.22 -23.02
C THR A 535 -13.42 -3.36 -23.13
N PHE A 536 -14.62 -3.08 -23.62
CA PHE A 536 -15.61 -4.13 -23.90
C PHE A 536 -15.14 -5.12 -24.96
N ASP A 537 -14.57 -4.65 -26.07
CA ASP A 537 -14.06 -5.54 -27.13
C ASP A 537 -12.91 -6.43 -26.62
N ASP A 538 -11.93 -5.84 -25.93
CA ASP A 538 -10.77 -6.56 -25.40
C ASP A 538 -11.15 -7.59 -24.32
N PHE A 539 -12.17 -7.29 -23.50
CA PHE A 539 -12.66 -8.22 -22.48
C PHE A 539 -13.47 -9.38 -23.09
N LEU A 540 -14.48 -9.06 -23.91
CA LEU A 540 -15.41 -10.04 -24.46
C LEU A 540 -14.76 -10.92 -25.53
N PHE A 541 -13.75 -10.42 -26.22
CA PHE A 541 -13.02 -11.13 -27.27
C PHE A 541 -11.51 -11.22 -26.99
N SER A 542 -11.15 -11.37 -25.70
CA SER A 542 -9.76 -11.59 -25.27
C SER A 542 -9.11 -12.75 -26.05
N LYS A 543 -7.83 -12.58 -26.39
CA LYS A 543 -7.01 -13.61 -27.05
C LYS A 543 -6.53 -14.69 -26.09
N SER A 544 -6.74 -14.52 -24.78
CA SER A 544 -6.34 -15.51 -23.78
C SER A 544 -7.23 -16.74 -23.82
N LEU A 545 -6.62 -17.92 -23.83
CA LEU A 545 -7.34 -19.19 -23.80
C LEU A 545 -7.54 -19.61 -22.34
N PRO A 546 -8.71 -20.18 -21.99
CA PRO A 546 -8.92 -20.71 -20.65
C PRO A 546 -7.91 -21.84 -20.35
N PRO A 547 -7.47 -21.99 -19.08
CA PRO A 547 -6.60 -23.09 -18.67
C PRO A 547 -7.19 -24.45 -19.02
N THR A 548 -6.37 -25.45 -19.34
CA THR A 548 -6.84 -26.81 -19.69
C THR A 548 -7.56 -27.51 -18.56
N ASP A 549 -7.28 -27.12 -17.31
CA ASP A 549 -7.75 -27.78 -16.09
C ASP A 549 -9.00 -27.12 -15.50
N ILE A 550 -9.58 -26.13 -16.19
CA ILE A 550 -10.75 -25.40 -15.70
C ILE A 550 -12.02 -26.29 -15.71
N SER A 551 -12.81 -26.19 -14.65
CA SER A 551 -14.09 -26.90 -14.55
C SER A 551 -15.16 -26.30 -15.47
N ILE A 552 -16.14 -27.11 -15.88
CA ILE A 552 -17.27 -26.65 -16.70
C ILE A 552 -18.09 -25.63 -15.92
N GLU A 553 -18.28 -25.84 -14.62
CA GLU A 553 -18.99 -24.92 -13.72
C GLU A 553 -18.27 -23.57 -13.61
N GLU A 554 -16.94 -23.54 -13.70
CA GLU A 554 -16.18 -22.28 -13.72
C GLU A 554 -16.27 -21.57 -15.06
N LEU A 555 -16.22 -22.29 -16.19
CA LEU A 555 -16.47 -21.71 -17.50
C LEU A 555 -17.87 -21.10 -17.62
N GLN A 556 -18.89 -21.75 -17.06
CA GLN A 556 -20.25 -21.21 -17.00
C GLN A 556 -20.35 -19.95 -16.14
N ARG A 557 -19.62 -19.90 -15.01
CA ARG A 557 -19.52 -18.67 -14.19
C ARG A 557 -18.83 -17.55 -14.96
N ASP A 558 -17.75 -17.85 -15.68
CA ASP A 558 -17.02 -16.86 -16.48
C ASP A 558 -17.87 -16.37 -17.66
N GLU A 559 -18.67 -17.24 -18.29
CA GLU A 559 -19.67 -16.85 -19.30
C GLU A 559 -20.78 -15.97 -18.70
N ALA A 560 -21.25 -16.26 -17.49
CA ALA A 560 -22.25 -15.42 -16.83
C ALA A 560 -21.74 -13.98 -16.60
N ILE A 561 -20.44 -13.80 -16.35
CA ILE A 561 -19.81 -12.48 -16.26
C ILE A 561 -19.78 -11.80 -17.64
N ASP A 562 -19.45 -12.53 -18.72
CA ASP A 562 -19.52 -12.00 -20.09
C ASP A 562 -20.96 -11.53 -20.41
N CYS A 563 -21.97 -12.29 -19.98
CA CYS A 563 -23.38 -11.93 -20.13
C CYS A 563 -23.72 -10.63 -19.40
N GLN A 564 -23.28 -10.46 -18.14
CA GLN A 564 -23.50 -9.23 -17.36
C GLN A 564 -22.97 -7.97 -18.07
N ALA A 565 -21.85 -8.08 -18.80
CA ALA A 565 -21.34 -6.96 -19.58
C ALA A 565 -22.30 -6.55 -20.70
N ILE A 566 -22.93 -7.51 -21.37
CA ILE A 566 -23.95 -7.25 -22.39
C ILE A 566 -25.22 -6.69 -21.78
N GLU A 567 -25.62 -7.17 -20.60
CA GLU A 567 -26.77 -6.63 -19.88
C GLU A 567 -26.57 -5.17 -19.48
N LEU A 568 -25.38 -4.79 -19.01
CA LEU A 568 -25.02 -3.40 -18.77
C LEU A 568 -25.11 -2.57 -20.07
N ILE A 569 -24.64 -3.10 -21.20
CA ILE A 569 -24.81 -2.43 -22.50
C ILE A 569 -26.30 -2.24 -22.84
N ARG A 570 -27.10 -3.30 -22.65
CA ARG A 570 -28.55 -3.34 -22.96
C ARG A 570 -29.36 -2.38 -22.10
N ASP A 571 -29.08 -2.33 -20.80
CA ASP A 571 -29.95 -1.71 -19.80
C ASP A 571 -29.45 -0.32 -19.38
N ASP A 572 -28.12 -0.09 -19.41
CA ASP A 572 -27.55 1.20 -19.03
C ASP A 572 -27.04 2.00 -20.21
N ILE A 573 -26.48 1.42 -21.29
CA ILE A 573 -25.84 2.21 -22.36
C ILE A 573 -26.80 2.54 -23.50
N LEU A 574 -27.35 1.52 -24.15
CA LEU A 574 -28.17 1.67 -25.36
C LEU A 574 -29.48 2.47 -25.18
N PRO A 575 -30.17 2.49 -24.01
CA PRO A 575 -31.37 3.32 -23.87
C PRO A 575 -31.09 4.83 -24.01
N TYR A 576 -29.82 5.24 -23.86
CA TYR A 576 -29.38 6.62 -23.89
C TYR A 576 -28.60 6.95 -25.17
N ALA A 577 -28.69 6.12 -26.22
CA ALA A 577 -27.90 6.25 -27.46
C ALA A 577 -27.94 7.66 -28.08
N ASN A 578 -29.07 8.36 -27.97
CA ASN A 578 -29.26 9.72 -28.52
C ASN A 578 -28.34 10.79 -27.90
N VAL A 579 -27.82 10.55 -26.69
CA VAL A 579 -26.95 11.50 -25.96
C VAL A 579 -25.48 11.12 -26.11
N LEU A 580 -25.18 9.92 -26.62
CA LEU A 580 -23.85 9.35 -26.72
C LEU A 580 -23.21 9.64 -28.09
N PRO A 581 -21.86 9.58 -28.21
CA PRO A 581 -21.20 9.72 -29.51
C PRO A 581 -21.59 8.60 -30.48
N GLU A 582 -21.92 8.95 -31.73
CA GLU A 582 -22.33 7.96 -32.75
C GLU A 582 -21.24 6.92 -33.02
N THR A 583 -19.97 7.36 -33.04
CA THR A 583 -18.80 6.48 -33.24
C THR A 583 -18.69 5.41 -32.15
N PHE A 584 -19.13 5.71 -30.92
CA PHE A 584 -19.16 4.76 -29.83
C PHE A 584 -20.30 3.74 -30.01
N ILE A 585 -21.51 4.21 -30.37
CA ILE A 585 -22.66 3.34 -30.61
C ILE A 585 -22.37 2.36 -31.76
N THR A 586 -21.78 2.83 -32.86
CA THR A 586 -21.34 1.99 -33.98
C THR A 586 -20.39 0.87 -33.52
N LYS A 587 -19.41 1.17 -32.64
CA LYS A 587 -18.50 0.16 -32.09
C LYS A 587 -19.23 -0.85 -31.20
N ILE A 588 -20.16 -0.40 -30.36
CA ILE A 588 -20.96 -1.29 -29.51
C ILE A 588 -21.84 -2.22 -30.35
N LEU A 589 -22.48 -1.72 -31.41
CA LEU A 589 -23.26 -2.55 -32.33
C LEU A 589 -22.38 -3.59 -33.05
N ASN A 590 -21.15 -3.22 -33.44
CA ASN A 590 -20.19 -4.17 -34.00
C ASN A 590 -19.77 -5.26 -32.99
N ILE A 591 -19.59 -4.91 -31.72
CA ILE A 591 -19.30 -5.86 -30.63
C ILE A 591 -20.47 -6.84 -30.47
N LEU A 592 -21.71 -6.35 -30.43
CA LEU A 592 -22.91 -7.20 -30.34
C LEU A 592 -23.06 -8.11 -31.56
N ASN A 593 -22.80 -7.60 -32.76
CA ASN A 593 -22.81 -8.39 -33.99
C ASN A 593 -21.76 -9.51 -33.93
N ARG A 594 -20.50 -9.17 -33.61
CA ARG A 594 -19.42 -10.16 -33.44
C ARG A 594 -19.75 -11.20 -32.37
N GLY A 595 -20.37 -10.79 -31.26
CA GLY A 595 -20.82 -11.68 -30.19
C GLY A 595 -21.92 -12.62 -30.62
N SER A 596 -22.91 -12.14 -31.39
CA SER A 596 -24.01 -12.95 -31.92
C SER A 596 -23.55 -14.03 -32.90
N ILE A 597 -22.44 -13.80 -33.60
CA ILE A 597 -21.83 -14.73 -34.56
C ILE A 597 -20.87 -15.70 -33.86
N TYR A 598 -20.37 -15.38 -32.66
CA TYR A 598 -19.29 -16.10 -31.97
C TYR A 598 -19.65 -17.55 -31.60
N SER A 599 -20.93 -17.90 -31.46
CA SER A 599 -21.39 -19.29 -31.32
C SER A 599 -21.23 -20.13 -32.60
N CYS A 600 -20.95 -19.50 -33.74
CA CYS A 600 -21.01 -20.10 -35.07
C CYS A 600 -19.68 -20.07 -35.86
N THR A 601 -18.61 -19.43 -35.35
CA THR A 601 -17.36 -19.17 -36.11
C THR A 601 -16.11 -19.93 -35.65
N THR A 602 -16.23 -21.06 -34.95
CA THR A 602 -15.06 -21.94 -34.74
C THR A 602 -14.70 -22.69 -36.03
N ASP A 603 -14.05 -22.00 -36.97
CA ASP A 603 -13.49 -22.58 -38.20
C ASP A 603 -12.22 -23.43 -37.94
N ASN A 604 -11.74 -23.53 -36.69
CA ASN A 604 -10.64 -24.41 -36.32
C ASN A 604 -11.16 -25.83 -36.02
N PHE A 605 -11.30 -26.62 -37.08
CA PHE A 605 -11.38 -28.08 -37.01
C PHE A 605 -10.16 -28.61 -36.24
N ILE A 606 -10.38 -29.21 -35.06
CA ILE A 606 -9.86 -30.55 -34.65
C ILE A 606 -10.22 -30.96 -33.20
N ASP A 607 -10.44 -30.07 -32.23
CA ASP A 607 -10.54 -30.55 -30.82
C ASP A 607 -11.95 -30.69 -30.22
N ILE A 608 -12.15 -31.78 -29.47
CA ILE A 608 -13.32 -32.05 -28.60
C ILE A 608 -13.50 -30.94 -27.54
N ASP A 609 -12.44 -30.19 -27.24
CA ASP A 609 -12.48 -29.01 -26.37
C ASP A 609 -13.16 -27.79 -27.00
N SER A 610 -13.34 -27.74 -28.34
CA SER A 610 -14.05 -26.65 -29.02
C SER A 610 -15.55 -26.62 -28.67
N ALA A 611 -16.14 -27.78 -28.37
CA ALA A 611 -17.52 -27.87 -27.90
C ALA A 611 -17.68 -27.41 -26.43
N ARG A 612 -16.63 -27.51 -25.61
CA ARG A 612 -16.60 -26.99 -24.23
C ARG A 612 -16.49 -25.46 -24.16
N ARG A 613 -16.24 -24.79 -25.29
CA ARG A 613 -15.95 -23.35 -25.41
C ARG A 613 -17.10 -22.54 -26.02
N LEU A 614 -18.25 -23.16 -26.27
CA LEU A 614 -19.41 -22.49 -26.85
C LEU A 614 -20.09 -21.63 -25.78
N ARG A 615 -19.91 -20.31 -25.88
CA ARG A 615 -20.61 -19.31 -25.05
C ARG A 615 -22.03 -19.09 -25.58
N GLU A 616 -22.88 -20.11 -25.46
CA GLU A 616 -24.25 -20.15 -26.02
C GLU A 616 -25.15 -19.04 -25.44
N GLU A 617 -25.14 -18.83 -24.12
CA GLU A 617 -26.01 -17.84 -23.46
C GLU A 617 -25.53 -16.42 -23.76
N PHE A 618 -24.21 -16.20 -23.77
CA PHE A 618 -23.63 -14.93 -24.19
C PHE A 618 -24.05 -14.55 -25.62
N SER A 619 -23.97 -15.50 -26.56
CA SER A 619 -24.31 -15.27 -27.97
C SER A 619 -25.80 -14.97 -28.12
N LYS A 620 -26.65 -15.68 -27.38
CA LYS A 620 -28.09 -15.44 -27.32
C LYS A 620 -28.42 -14.03 -26.79
N ILE A 621 -27.82 -13.60 -25.68
CA ILE A 621 -28.08 -12.27 -25.11
C ILE A 621 -27.58 -11.14 -26.03
N CYS A 622 -26.40 -11.30 -26.67
CA CYS A 622 -25.92 -10.37 -27.69
C CYS A 622 -26.94 -10.19 -28.81
N PHE A 623 -27.48 -11.31 -29.29
CA PHE A 623 -28.45 -11.34 -30.38
C PHE A 623 -29.80 -10.73 -29.99
N GLU A 624 -30.36 -11.09 -28.85
CA GLU A 624 -31.60 -10.51 -28.33
C GLU A 624 -31.48 -8.99 -28.13
N THR A 625 -30.33 -8.53 -27.62
CA THR A 625 -30.04 -7.11 -27.42
C THR A 625 -29.96 -6.36 -28.74
N LEU A 626 -29.27 -6.92 -29.73
CA LEU A 626 -29.17 -6.34 -31.08
C LEU A 626 -30.54 -6.21 -31.75
N LEU A 627 -31.40 -7.23 -31.64
CA LEU A 627 -32.77 -7.20 -32.16
C LEU A 627 -33.64 -6.16 -31.45
N LYS A 628 -33.61 -6.13 -30.11
CA LYS A 628 -34.42 -5.19 -29.31
C LYS A 628 -34.15 -3.75 -29.74
N TYR A 629 -32.89 -3.37 -29.93
CA TYR A 629 -32.54 -2.01 -30.34
C TYR A 629 -32.67 -1.78 -31.86
N SER A 630 -32.61 -2.82 -32.68
CA SER A 630 -32.90 -2.73 -34.12
C SER A 630 -34.31 -2.26 -34.43
N PHE A 631 -35.29 -2.61 -33.58
CA PHE A 631 -36.71 -2.39 -33.86
C PHE A 631 -37.35 -1.26 -33.03
N ILE A 632 -36.64 -0.69 -32.07
CA ILE A 632 -37.14 0.38 -31.18
C ILE A 632 -36.75 1.78 -31.68
N ASN A 633 -35.77 1.92 -32.59
CA ASN A 633 -35.37 3.24 -33.09
C ASN A 633 -36.36 3.79 -34.12
N ASP A 634 -37.39 4.50 -33.63
CA ASP A 634 -38.23 5.38 -34.43
C ASP A 634 -37.40 6.57 -34.97
N SER A 635 -37.33 6.64 -36.30
CA SER A 635 -37.22 7.84 -37.17
C SER A 635 -36.13 8.91 -36.93
N SER A 636 -35.22 8.77 -35.97
CA SER A 636 -34.25 9.84 -35.61
C SER A 636 -32.78 9.43 -35.45
N SER A 637 -32.43 8.14 -35.60
CA SER A 637 -31.03 7.68 -35.55
C SER A 637 -30.36 7.71 -36.93
N SER A 638 -29.07 8.08 -36.98
CA SER A 638 -28.27 8.12 -38.21
C SER A 638 -28.37 6.83 -39.05
N ASN A 639 -28.54 6.99 -40.37
CA ASN A 639 -28.74 5.90 -41.34
C ASN A 639 -27.70 4.77 -41.20
N ASP A 640 -26.46 5.10 -40.82
CA ASP A 640 -25.37 4.15 -40.70
C ASP A 640 -25.59 3.07 -39.62
N ASN A 641 -26.24 3.40 -38.50
CA ASN A 641 -26.49 2.44 -37.41
C ASN A 641 -27.56 1.40 -37.79
N VAL A 642 -28.62 1.86 -38.46
CA VAL A 642 -29.66 0.97 -39.02
C VAL A 642 -29.06 0.08 -40.11
N VAL A 643 -28.16 0.62 -40.94
CA VAL A 643 -27.45 -0.13 -41.99
C VAL A 643 -26.56 -1.22 -41.38
N ILE A 644 -25.80 -0.95 -40.32
CA ILE A 644 -24.95 -1.96 -39.66
C ILE A 644 -25.79 -3.11 -39.11
N THR A 645 -26.90 -2.81 -38.43
CA THR A 645 -27.77 -3.85 -37.87
C THR A 645 -28.48 -4.66 -38.96
N ARG A 646 -28.88 -4.03 -40.07
CA ARG A 646 -29.43 -4.73 -41.24
C ARG A 646 -28.42 -5.65 -41.93
N LEU A 647 -27.18 -5.20 -42.06
CA LEU A 647 -26.08 -6.00 -42.59
C LEU A 647 -25.78 -7.19 -41.67
N ALA A 648 -25.82 -6.99 -40.35
CA ALA A 648 -25.66 -8.05 -39.35
C ALA A 648 -26.77 -9.12 -39.47
N LEU A 649 -28.04 -8.70 -39.51
CA LEU A 649 -29.17 -9.63 -39.66
C LEU A 649 -29.11 -10.40 -40.99
N SER A 650 -28.78 -9.73 -42.09
CA SER A 650 -28.65 -10.37 -43.40
C SER A 650 -27.48 -11.35 -43.45
N SER A 651 -26.33 -10.98 -42.86
CA SER A 651 -25.15 -11.86 -42.76
C SER A 651 -25.45 -13.09 -41.91
N MET A 652 -26.13 -12.92 -40.78
CA MET A 652 -26.52 -14.02 -39.90
C MET A 652 -27.51 -14.96 -40.59
N LEU A 653 -28.57 -14.43 -41.24
CA LEU A 653 -29.53 -15.24 -41.99
C LEU A 653 -28.86 -16.00 -43.15
N SER A 654 -27.93 -15.37 -43.87
CA SER A 654 -27.14 -16.03 -44.90
C SER A 654 -26.29 -17.16 -44.33
N ARG A 655 -25.65 -16.96 -43.17
CA ARG A 655 -24.85 -17.98 -42.51
C ARG A 655 -25.70 -19.13 -41.98
N CYS A 656 -26.86 -18.85 -41.39
CA CYS A 656 -27.84 -19.88 -41.02
C CYS A 656 -28.23 -20.72 -42.23
N LYS A 657 -28.46 -20.09 -43.39
CA LYS A 657 -28.73 -20.79 -44.66
C LYS A 657 -27.59 -21.72 -45.05
N GLU A 658 -26.35 -21.23 -45.04
CA GLU A 658 -25.16 -22.02 -45.37
C GLU A 658 -25.00 -23.23 -44.46
N ILE A 659 -25.17 -23.07 -43.15
CA ILE A 659 -25.02 -24.16 -42.17
C ILE A 659 -26.13 -25.21 -42.36
N LEU A 660 -27.39 -24.78 -42.54
CA LEU A 660 -28.50 -25.69 -42.82
C LEU A 660 -28.27 -26.49 -44.11
N GLN A 661 -27.85 -25.82 -45.19
CA GLN A 661 -27.56 -26.46 -46.48
C GLN A 661 -26.38 -27.42 -46.39
N LYS A 662 -25.30 -27.02 -45.71
CA LYS A 662 -24.12 -27.85 -45.51
C LYS A 662 -24.43 -29.06 -44.63
N TYR A 663 -25.22 -28.89 -43.57
CA TYR A 663 -25.67 -30.00 -42.73
C TYR A 663 -26.51 -31.00 -43.54
N ALA A 664 -27.50 -30.53 -44.29
CA ALA A 664 -28.33 -31.38 -45.16
C ALA A 664 -27.48 -32.12 -46.22
N HIS A 665 -26.46 -31.45 -46.77
CA HIS A 665 -25.54 -32.06 -47.72
C HIS A 665 -24.64 -33.12 -47.07
N ASP A 666 -24.03 -32.79 -45.92
CA ASP A 666 -23.16 -33.69 -45.18
C ASP A 666 -23.95 -34.92 -44.70
N GLU A 667 -25.19 -34.75 -44.23
CA GLU A 667 -26.08 -35.86 -43.85
C GLU A 667 -26.37 -36.80 -45.02
N ARG A 668 -26.64 -36.25 -46.22
CA ARG A 668 -26.85 -37.05 -47.45
C ARG A 668 -25.62 -37.86 -47.84
N LEU A 669 -24.42 -37.30 -47.65
CA LEU A 669 -23.16 -37.99 -47.97
C LEU A 669 -22.79 -39.06 -46.94
N HIS A 670 -23.08 -38.84 -45.65
CA HIS A 670 -22.72 -39.76 -44.56
C HIS A 670 -23.78 -40.86 -44.32
N GLY A 671 -24.98 -40.71 -44.87
CA GLY A 671 -26.04 -41.72 -44.81
C GLY A 671 -26.45 -42.04 -43.36
N LYS A 672 -26.26 -43.30 -42.94
CA LYS A 672 -26.63 -43.77 -41.58
C LYS A 672 -25.57 -43.51 -40.51
N CYS A 673 -24.38 -43.02 -40.88
CA CYS A 673 -23.32 -42.73 -39.93
C CYS A 673 -23.58 -41.38 -39.24
N PRO A 674 -23.48 -41.31 -37.90
CA PRO A 674 -23.68 -40.05 -37.18
C PRO A 674 -22.58 -39.04 -37.55
N LEU A 675 -22.99 -37.82 -37.90
CA LEU A 675 -22.08 -36.71 -38.16
C LEU A 675 -21.23 -36.39 -36.91
N PRO A 676 -20.02 -35.80 -37.08
CA PRO A 676 -19.18 -35.40 -35.97
C PRO A 676 -19.93 -34.53 -34.94
N ARG A 677 -19.66 -34.73 -33.64
CA ARG A 677 -20.26 -33.94 -32.54
C ARG A 677 -20.19 -32.41 -32.75
N PRO A 678 -19.10 -31.83 -33.29
CA PRO A 678 -19.05 -30.40 -33.58
C PRO A 678 -20.10 -29.95 -34.61
N ARG A 679 -20.35 -30.74 -35.66
CA ARG A 679 -21.35 -30.44 -36.70
C ARG A 679 -22.78 -30.49 -36.17
N THR A 680 -23.05 -31.44 -35.28
CA THR A 680 -24.36 -31.55 -34.63
C THR A 680 -24.60 -30.43 -33.61
N ALA A 681 -23.57 -30.00 -32.87
CA ALA A 681 -23.64 -28.85 -31.97
C ALA A 681 -23.84 -27.51 -32.73
N GLU A 682 -23.10 -27.30 -33.82
CA GLU A 682 -23.23 -26.13 -34.71
C GLU A 682 -24.67 -26.00 -35.25
N MET A 683 -25.26 -27.12 -35.70
CA MET A 683 -26.64 -27.19 -36.17
C MET A 683 -27.67 -26.84 -35.08
N ILE A 684 -27.51 -27.39 -33.86
CA ILE A 684 -28.40 -27.09 -32.73
C ILE A 684 -28.34 -25.61 -32.35
N SER A 685 -27.14 -25.02 -32.35
CA SER A 685 -26.93 -23.59 -32.09
C SER A 685 -27.66 -22.71 -33.10
N VAL A 686 -27.53 -23.01 -34.41
CA VAL A 686 -28.23 -22.30 -35.49
C VAL A 686 -29.75 -22.39 -35.37
N LEU A 687 -30.30 -23.57 -35.06
CA LEU A 687 -31.74 -23.76 -34.91
C LEU A 687 -32.31 -22.99 -33.71
N LYS A 688 -31.59 -22.98 -32.58
CA LYS A 688 -31.94 -22.15 -31.42
C LYS A 688 -31.89 -20.65 -31.75
N ALA A 689 -30.87 -20.20 -32.48
CA ALA A 689 -30.74 -18.82 -32.93
C ALA A 689 -31.89 -18.41 -33.87
N LEU A 690 -32.25 -19.26 -34.83
CA LEU A 690 -33.41 -19.05 -35.72
C LEU A 690 -34.73 -19.00 -34.95
N SER A 691 -34.94 -19.91 -34.00
CA SER A 691 -36.13 -19.89 -33.13
C SER A 691 -36.25 -18.57 -32.36
N THR A 692 -35.12 -18.09 -31.82
CA THR A 692 -35.05 -16.82 -31.09
C THR A 692 -35.30 -15.63 -32.01
N LEU A 693 -34.73 -15.63 -33.22
CA LEU A 693 -34.94 -14.60 -34.25
C LEU A 693 -36.41 -14.49 -34.63
N ILE A 694 -37.04 -15.63 -34.96
CA ILE A 694 -38.45 -15.67 -35.36
C ILE A 694 -39.34 -15.22 -34.20
N GLY A 695 -39.05 -15.65 -32.98
CA GLY A 695 -39.76 -15.21 -31.78
C GLY A 695 -39.61 -13.71 -31.46
N ALA A 696 -38.46 -13.10 -31.81
CA ALA A 696 -38.23 -11.68 -31.65
C ALA A 696 -38.89 -10.84 -32.76
N LEU A 697 -38.78 -11.28 -34.02
CA LEU A 697 -39.45 -10.65 -35.18
C LEU A 697 -40.98 -10.59 -35.01
N LYS A 698 -41.58 -11.59 -34.33
CA LYS A 698 -43.02 -11.56 -33.97
C LYS A 698 -43.39 -10.48 -32.96
N ARG A 699 -42.46 -10.14 -32.05
CA ARG A 699 -42.67 -9.14 -30.99
C ARG A 699 -42.39 -7.72 -31.47
N ALA A 700 -41.69 -7.57 -32.59
CA ALA A 700 -41.43 -6.28 -33.23
C ALA A 700 -42.69 -5.73 -33.92
N PRO A 701 -42.88 -4.39 -33.96
CA PRO A 701 -43.96 -3.78 -34.73
C PRO A 701 -43.84 -4.13 -36.22
N LYS A 702 -44.97 -4.40 -36.88
CA LYS A 702 -44.98 -4.91 -38.28
C LYS A 702 -44.36 -3.95 -39.29
N ASP A 703 -44.33 -2.66 -38.98
CA ASP A 703 -43.81 -1.60 -39.84
C ASP A 703 -42.29 -1.35 -39.67
N SER A 704 -41.66 -1.91 -38.62
CA SER A 704 -40.23 -1.69 -38.33
C SER A 704 -39.28 -2.70 -38.99
N VAL A 705 -39.82 -3.74 -39.64
CA VAL A 705 -39.03 -4.83 -40.22
C VAL A 705 -39.10 -4.79 -41.74
N GLU A 706 -37.94 -4.72 -42.40
CA GLU A 706 -37.89 -4.71 -43.86
C GLU A 706 -38.34 -6.01 -44.51
N ILE A 707 -39.01 -5.88 -45.65
CA ILE A 707 -39.50 -6.98 -46.49
C ILE A 707 -38.36 -7.93 -46.88
N ASN A 708 -37.14 -7.43 -47.11
CA ASN A 708 -36.01 -8.27 -47.49
C ASN A 708 -35.59 -9.27 -46.40
N ILE A 709 -35.68 -8.88 -45.12
CA ILE A 709 -35.37 -9.75 -43.98
C ILE A 709 -36.43 -10.86 -43.89
N TRP A 710 -37.70 -10.51 -44.10
CA TRP A 710 -38.80 -11.48 -44.20
C TRP A 710 -38.58 -12.46 -45.37
N ASN A 711 -38.18 -11.97 -46.54
CA ASN A 711 -37.89 -12.82 -47.70
C ASN A 711 -36.75 -13.80 -47.44
N GLN A 712 -35.66 -13.34 -46.82
CA GLN A 712 -34.53 -14.21 -46.44
C GLN A 712 -34.94 -15.26 -45.41
N LEU A 713 -35.74 -14.87 -44.41
CA LEU A 713 -36.28 -15.81 -43.41
C LEU A 713 -37.19 -16.87 -44.06
N ILE A 714 -38.15 -16.45 -44.90
CA ILE A 714 -39.03 -17.39 -45.62
C ILE A 714 -38.22 -18.33 -46.51
N ALA A 715 -37.14 -17.84 -47.14
CA ALA A 715 -36.26 -18.65 -47.97
C ALA A 715 -35.46 -19.73 -47.19
N LEU A 716 -35.41 -19.65 -45.85
CA LEU A 716 -34.81 -20.70 -45.01
C LEU A 716 -35.75 -21.90 -44.78
N TYR A 717 -37.05 -21.72 -44.95
CA TYR A 717 -38.05 -22.75 -44.67
C TYR A 717 -37.81 -24.06 -45.43
N PRO A 718 -37.53 -24.07 -46.75
CA PRO A 718 -37.23 -25.31 -47.47
C PRO A 718 -35.99 -26.03 -46.93
N CYS A 719 -34.94 -25.28 -46.56
CA CYS A 719 -33.72 -25.84 -45.99
C CYS A 719 -33.98 -26.50 -44.63
N LEU A 720 -34.85 -25.91 -43.80
CA LEU A 720 -35.25 -26.50 -42.51
C LEU A 720 -36.02 -27.81 -42.69
N VAL A 721 -36.90 -27.88 -43.69
CA VAL A 721 -37.65 -29.11 -44.03
C VAL A 721 -36.70 -30.20 -44.49
N GLU A 722 -35.70 -29.88 -45.31
CA GLU A 722 -34.68 -30.84 -45.76
C GLU A 722 -33.88 -31.46 -44.60
N CYS A 723 -33.68 -30.73 -43.51
CA CYS A 723 -32.95 -31.23 -42.33
C CYS A 723 -33.80 -32.11 -41.39
N THR A 724 -35.11 -32.27 -41.62
CA THR A 724 -36.01 -33.06 -40.76
C THR A 724 -35.71 -34.57 -40.78
N THR A 725 -34.93 -35.04 -41.75
CA THR A 725 -34.53 -36.45 -41.87
C THR A 725 -33.41 -36.85 -40.90
N SER A 726 -32.88 -35.88 -40.14
CA SER A 726 -31.74 -36.10 -39.24
C SER A 726 -31.97 -37.28 -38.29
N PRO A 727 -31.00 -38.19 -38.13
CA PRO A 727 -31.11 -39.32 -37.19
C PRO A 727 -30.94 -38.90 -35.73
N SER A 728 -30.61 -37.63 -35.42
CA SER A 728 -30.36 -37.14 -34.07
C SER A 728 -31.64 -36.62 -33.40
N PRO A 729 -32.08 -37.20 -32.27
CA PRO A 729 -33.31 -36.78 -31.60
C PRO A 729 -33.24 -35.34 -31.07
N GLN A 730 -32.05 -34.87 -30.68
CA GLN A 730 -31.83 -33.49 -30.21
C GLN A 730 -32.02 -32.47 -31.34
N ILE A 731 -31.55 -32.80 -32.54
CA ILE A 731 -31.70 -31.95 -33.72
C ILE A 731 -33.16 -31.96 -34.18
N CYS A 732 -33.81 -33.12 -34.21
CA CYS A 732 -35.23 -33.21 -34.54
C CYS A 732 -36.10 -32.37 -33.59
N ASN A 733 -35.81 -32.38 -32.29
CA ASN A 733 -36.50 -31.52 -31.32
C ASN A 733 -36.25 -30.03 -31.61
N ALA A 734 -35.01 -29.62 -31.84
CA ALA A 734 -34.69 -28.22 -32.17
C ALA A 734 -35.30 -27.75 -33.50
N ILE A 735 -35.33 -28.62 -34.52
CA ILE A 735 -36.01 -28.35 -35.81
C ILE A 735 -37.52 -28.21 -35.57
N LYS A 736 -38.11 -29.12 -34.78
CA LYS A 736 -39.53 -29.06 -34.43
C LYS A 736 -39.87 -27.73 -33.74
N ASP A 737 -39.09 -27.32 -32.75
CA ASP A 737 -39.28 -26.03 -32.06
C ASP A 737 -39.18 -24.85 -33.03
N THR A 738 -38.20 -24.87 -33.93
CA THR A 738 -38.03 -23.83 -34.96
C THR A 738 -39.20 -23.80 -35.95
N LEU A 739 -39.66 -24.95 -36.43
CA LEU A 739 -40.81 -25.05 -37.35
C LEU A 739 -42.12 -24.61 -36.68
N HIS A 740 -42.30 -24.89 -35.38
CA HIS A 740 -43.41 -24.33 -34.62
C HIS A 740 -43.35 -22.80 -34.55
N GLN A 741 -42.16 -22.20 -34.55
CA GLN A 741 -42.04 -20.75 -34.68
C GLN A 741 -42.43 -20.24 -36.08
N TYR A 742 -42.23 -21.02 -37.16
CA TYR A 742 -42.72 -20.68 -38.51
C TYR A 742 -44.25 -20.81 -38.67
N PHE A 743 -44.91 -21.68 -37.90
CA PHE A 743 -46.38 -21.87 -37.98
C PHE A 743 -47.15 -20.54 -37.89
N SER A 744 -46.74 -19.64 -37.00
CA SER A 744 -47.40 -18.35 -36.85
C SER A 744 -47.10 -17.35 -37.99
N LEU A 745 -46.12 -17.63 -38.85
CA LEU A 745 -45.85 -16.84 -40.06
C LEU A 745 -46.72 -17.31 -41.25
N LEU A 746 -47.28 -18.51 -41.15
CA LEU A 746 -48.17 -19.12 -42.15
C LEU A 746 -49.65 -18.81 -41.87
N THR A 747 -49.96 -17.81 -41.02
CA THR A 747 -51.34 -17.42 -40.73
C THR A 747 -52.00 -16.79 -41.96
N PRO A 748 -53.25 -17.15 -42.29
CA PRO A 748 -54.02 -16.46 -43.31
C PRO A 748 -54.14 -14.97 -42.96
N PRO A 749 -54.14 -14.06 -43.95
CA PRO A 749 -54.27 -12.62 -43.69
C PRO A 749 -55.53 -12.35 -42.86
N PRO A 750 -55.49 -11.40 -41.90
CA PRO A 750 -56.67 -11.09 -41.10
C PRO A 750 -57.79 -10.68 -42.05
N SER A 751 -58.96 -11.32 -41.91
CA SER A 751 -60.14 -10.98 -42.71
C SER A 751 -60.43 -9.50 -42.48
N VAL A 752 -60.31 -8.70 -43.54
CA VAL A 752 -60.72 -7.30 -43.55
C VAL A 752 -62.18 -7.26 -43.06
N ARG A 753 -62.42 -6.63 -41.91
CA ARG A 753 -63.73 -6.17 -41.47
C ARG A 753 -63.63 -4.70 -41.13
#